data_AF-A0A958U4Z4-F1
#
_entry.id   AF-A0A958U4Z4-F1
#
_cell.length_a   1.000
_cell.length_b   1.000
_cell.length_c   1.000
_cell.angle_alpha   90.00
_cell.angle_beta   90.00
_cell.angle_gamma   90.00
#
_symmetry.space_group_name_H-M   'P 1'
#
loop_
_entity.id
_entity.type
_entity.pdbx_description
1 polymer ?
#
loop_
_entity_poly.entity_id
_entity_poly.type
_entity_poly.pdbx_seq_one_letter_code
_entity_poly.pdbx_strand_id
1 'polypeptide(L)'
;MKKSILFIVSVLYTCFSLSQVGIGTTSPSASSILDITATDKGILTPRVSLSNVTNTMLDGVNTAATGLLIYNTNAATTGGSGVGYYYFNGVTWERLTTSTDVSNKWSLSGDAGTTVGTNFMGTTDNNALSIRTNNLERLRITTQGKLEIYNTGRSVFIGELAGTNDNLSNNNNVAVGYNAFNAAVNTTNNVAVGYNSQALNTAGVGNVSVGSATLAALTNGTYNTAIATDAMRLNTTGSYNIGLGSAAMYDNTTGSYNIGIGTASLGDNTTGTYNVALGYHALRSNTVGVGNTAVGYRTLYTNAANYNAALGYEALYLNTTGAQNTGIGYYALRANTTGINNTALGYVSLQSNTTGSGNVGLGYNTLFTNTTGSSNVAIGSSALLSNTSGANNIGIGQAALLSNVSGLNNIAMGFSSLYSNTSGHENVSLGNQALNSNSSGSDNIAIGSFALYENLAGTDNIALGDYALYSSLGNYNIGLGNYALYDNQYGENNISFGTFSLYNNTSGDNNIGIGESSLYTNTSGNNNISMGYSNLFYNQTGNYNVAVGESNLNNTSGNYNIALGYRNGTQIGGSGSNNIMLGYENLINNTTGTNNIALGLHSLYENTIGTSNIGMGINALYNNTTGNMNVALSNGALLGNTTGYHNVGLGYRALASNTTGIRNVAVGSGAGDQNAGNYNVYLGYQAGYSETGNYKLYIESSNLDDDNALIYGEFDNN
;
A
#
# COMPACT_ATOMS: atom_id res chain seq x y z
N MET A 1 146.28 29.22 28.33
CA MET A 1 147.16 28.24 29.01
C MET A 1 146.25 27.25 29.74
N LYS A 2 146.30 25.96 29.40
CA LYS A 2 146.93 24.85 30.16
C LYS A 2 146.37 24.63 31.59
N LYS A 3 145.91 23.38 31.81
CA LYS A 3 145.45 22.72 33.05
C LYS A 3 144.01 23.04 33.51
N SER A 4 143.21 22.15 34.11
CA SER A 4 142.90 20.70 33.92
C SER A 4 142.34 20.09 35.22
N ILE A 5 141.26 19.27 35.15
CA ILE A 5 141.00 18.07 36.01
C ILE A 5 140.77 18.36 37.52
N LEU A 6 139.74 17.91 38.26
CA LEU A 6 138.50 17.12 38.07
C LEU A 6 137.58 17.47 39.31
N PHE A 7 136.38 16.96 39.66
CA PHE A 7 135.38 15.96 39.20
C PHE A 7 133.99 16.46 39.76
N ILE A 8 132.86 15.76 39.99
CA ILE A 8 132.36 14.36 39.89
C ILE A 8 130.82 14.36 39.66
N VAL A 9 130.24 13.16 39.53
CA VAL A 9 128.82 12.74 39.48
C VAL A 9 127.85 13.47 40.43
N SER A 10 126.72 13.97 39.91
CA SER A 10 125.37 13.40 40.16
C SER A 10 124.28 14.05 39.30
N VAL A 11 123.20 13.29 39.02
CA VAL A 11 122.03 13.70 38.24
C VAL A 11 120.86 13.93 39.19
N LEU A 12 120.05 14.99 38.99
CA LEU A 12 118.58 14.92 39.07
C LEU A 12 117.88 16.24 38.67
N TYR A 13 116.70 16.05 38.10
CA TYR A 13 115.74 17.01 37.56
C TYR A 13 115.47 18.27 38.41
N THR A 14 115.42 19.44 37.75
CA THR A 14 114.67 20.61 38.25
C THR A 14 113.18 20.46 37.93
N CYS A 15 112.44 19.79 38.82
CA CYS A 15 110.98 19.72 38.74
C CYS A 15 110.37 21.07 39.19
N PHE A 16 109.63 21.75 38.31
CA PHE A 16 108.77 22.87 38.72
C PHE A 16 107.53 22.32 39.42
N SER A 17 107.50 22.35 40.75
CA SER A 17 106.28 22.11 41.51
C SER A 17 105.42 23.38 41.54
N LEU A 18 104.39 23.43 40.69
CA LEU A 18 103.27 24.35 40.88
C LEU A 18 102.48 23.90 42.11
N SER A 19 102.89 24.43 43.27
CA SER A 19 102.39 24.01 44.59
C SER A 19 100.93 24.39 44.80
N GLN A 20 100.02 23.49 44.41
CA GLN A 20 98.61 23.53 44.76
C GLN A 20 98.48 23.37 46.28
N VAL A 21 97.70 24.23 46.93
CA VAL A 21 97.59 24.24 48.40
C VAL A 21 96.60 23.18 48.85
N GLY A 22 97.10 21.99 49.23
CA GLY A 22 96.31 20.96 49.88
C GLY A 22 96.18 21.24 51.39
N ILE A 23 94.96 21.39 51.88
CA ILE A 23 94.63 21.49 53.31
C ILE A 23 93.81 20.25 53.69
N GLY A 24 94.41 19.36 54.49
CA GLY A 24 93.79 18.07 54.85
C GLY A 24 93.87 16.98 53.76
N THR A 25 94.45 17.29 52.60
CA THR A 25 94.83 16.30 51.57
C THR A 25 96.32 16.42 51.22
N THR A 26 96.98 15.28 51.02
CA THR A 26 98.36 15.17 50.52
C THR A 26 98.42 14.99 48.99
N SER A 27 97.28 15.00 48.32
CA SER A 27 97.15 14.97 46.87
C SER A 27 96.01 15.92 46.47
N PRO A 28 96.24 17.25 46.52
CA PRO A 28 95.30 18.23 46.00
C PRO A 28 95.03 17.97 44.52
N SER A 29 93.80 18.22 44.07
CA SER A 29 93.41 18.01 42.68
C SER A 29 94.29 18.84 41.73
N ALA A 30 94.72 18.22 40.63
CA ALA A 30 95.51 18.89 39.61
C ALA A 30 94.82 20.12 38.99
N SER A 31 93.49 20.24 39.16
CA SER A 31 92.65 21.32 38.64
C SER A 31 92.33 22.44 39.65
N SER A 32 92.82 22.40 40.88
CA SER A 32 92.54 23.40 41.92
C SER A 32 93.82 24.04 42.46
N ILE A 33 93.82 25.37 42.63
CA ILE A 33 94.95 26.08 43.28
C ILE A 33 94.93 25.93 44.81
N LEU A 34 93.76 25.60 45.36
CA LEU A 34 93.48 25.36 46.77
C LEU A 34 92.49 24.19 46.83
N ASP A 35 92.86 23.12 47.53
CA ASP A 35 92.04 21.94 47.77
C ASP A 35 91.90 21.73 49.28
N ILE A 36 90.68 21.59 49.77
CA ILE A 36 90.40 21.52 51.21
C ILE A 36 89.52 20.30 51.49
N THR A 37 90.11 19.30 52.14
CA THR A 37 89.46 18.03 52.49
C THR A 37 89.36 17.90 54.00
N ALA A 38 88.12 17.77 54.51
CA ALA A 38 87.84 17.45 55.91
C ALA A 38 86.50 16.71 56.02
N THR A 39 86.36 15.84 57.03
CA THR A 39 85.14 15.07 57.29
C THR A 39 84.20 15.74 58.29
N ASP A 40 84.71 16.67 59.11
CA ASP A 40 84.02 17.27 60.26
C ASP A 40 84.11 18.81 60.31
N LYS A 41 84.79 19.45 59.35
CA LYS A 41 85.11 20.88 59.35
C LYS A 41 84.81 21.52 57.99
N GLY A 42 84.37 22.77 58.02
CA GLY A 42 84.15 23.60 56.82
C GLY A 42 85.05 24.83 56.80
N ILE A 43 84.95 25.61 55.72
CA ILE A 43 85.65 26.88 55.54
C ILE A 43 84.77 28.02 56.10
N LEU A 44 85.30 28.84 57.00
CA LEU A 44 84.69 30.12 57.34
C LEU A 44 85.22 31.20 56.40
N THR A 45 84.42 31.60 55.42
CA THR A 45 84.70 32.76 54.56
C THR A 45 84.62 34.07 55.37
N PRO A 46 85.15 35.20 54.85
CA PRO A 46 84.96 36.51 55.47
C PRO A 46 83.48 36.78 55.74
N ARG A 47 83.14 37.11 56.99
CA ARG A 47 81.79 37.49 57.42
C ARG A 47 81.68 39.02 57.38
N VAL A 48 80.78 39.53 56.55
CA VAL A 48 80.72 40.95 56.18
C VAL A 48 79.28 41.44 56.29
N SER A 49 79.07 42.67 56.76
CA SER A 49 77.74 43.27 56.84
C SER A 49 77.46 44.10 55.59
N LEU A 50 76.81 43.52 54.57
CA LEU A 50 76.42 44.28 53.37
C LEU A 50 75.24 45.22 53.70
N SER A 51 75.44 46.53 53.57
CA SER A 51 74.34 47.50 53.62
C SER A 51 73.48 47.47 52.34
N ASN A 52 74.11 47.32 51.18
CA ASN A 52 73.48 47.26 49.86
C ASN A 52 74.30 46.34 48.94
N VAL A 53 73.64 45.54 48.10
CA VAL A 53 74.30 44.66 47.10
C VAL A 53 75.09 45.43 46.04
N THR A 54 74.80 46.71 45.82
CA THR A 54 75.58 47.56 44.90
C THR A 54 76.84 48.15 45.54
N ASN A 55 77.16 47.86 46.82
CA ASN A 55 78.40 48.33 47.42
C ASN A 55 79.60 47.54 46.88
N THR A 56 80.31 48.14 45.91
CA THR A 56 81.51 47.56 45.33
C THR A 56 82.74 47.63 46.25
N MET A 57 82.73 48.42 47.34
CA MET A 57 83.90 48.62 48.22
C MET A 57 83.60 48.20 49.66
N LEU A 58 84.08 47.01 50.05
CA LEU A 58 83.81 46.43 51.39
C LEU A 58 84.62 47.06 52.52
N ASP A 59 85.84 47.47 52.23
CA ASP A 59 86.77 48.14 53.15
C ASP A 59 86.74 49.68 53.02
N GLY A 60 85.91 50.20 52.11
CA GLY A 60 85.83 51.62 51.77
C GLY A 60 86.98 52.16 50.91
N VAL A 61 87.89 51.30 50.42
CA VAL A 61 89.11 51.69 49.69
C VAL A 61 89.28 50.93 48.38
N ASN A 62 89.02 49.63 48.36
CA ASN A 62 89.27 48.74 47.24
C ASN A 62 87.95 48.20 46.67
N THR A 63 87.82 48.21 45.34
CA THR A 63 86.72 47.51 44.66
C THR A 63 86.88 46.00 44.79
N ALA A 64 85.82 45.33 45.20
CA ALA A 64 85.73 43.88 45.33
C ALA A 64 86.09 43.18 44.01
N ALA A 65 86.90 42.12 44.10
CA ALA A 65 87.25 41.30 42.95
C ALA A 65 86.04 40.47 42.48
N THR A 66 85.87 40.30 41.17
CA THR A 66 84.89 39.37 40.61
C THR A 66 85.17 37.95 41.11
N GLY A 67 84.14 37.25 41.57
CA GLY A 67 84.26 35.93 42.21
C GLY A 67 84.65 35.96 43.69
N LEU A 68 84.88 37.13 44.30
CA LEU A 68 85.12 37.22 45.75
C LEU A 68 83.90 36.72 46.53
N LEU A 69 84.10 35.73 47.39
CA LEU A 69 83.07 35.06 48.19
C LEU A 69 83.09 35.56 49.65
N ILE A 70 81.94 36.00 50.14
CA ILE A 70 81.72 36.40 51.53
C ILE A 70 80.48 35.70 52.11
N TYR A 71 80.35 35.73 53.43
CA TYR A 71 79.09 35.45 54.11
C TYR A 71 78.49 36.77 54.61
N ASN A 72 77.41 37.22 54.00
CA ASN A 72 76.67 38.40 54.41
C ASN A 72 75.95 38.15 55.74
N THR A 73 76.24 38.99 56.74
CA THR A 73 75.61 38.92 58.07
C THR A 73 74.41 39.83 58.25
N ASN A 74 74.09 40.72 57.29
CA ASN A 74 72.98 41.66 57.42
C ASN A 74 71.67 41.08 56.84
N ALA A 75 70.64 41.00 57.67
CA ALA A 75 69.30 40.60 57.24
C ALA A 75 68.57 41.70 56.42
N ALA A 76 68.92 42.97 56.64
CA ALA A 76 68.31 44.13 56.00
C ALA A 76 69.20 44.69 54.86
N THR A 77 69.89 43.83 54.11
CA THR A 77 70.68 44.25 52.95
C THR A 77 69.79 44.77 51.83
N THR A 78 69.97 46.03 51.44
CA THR A 78 69.18 46.62 50.35
C THR A 78 69.51 45.95 49.03
N GLY A 79 68.47 45.52 48.30
CA GLY A 79 68.59 44.89 46.97
C GLY A 79 68.97 43.41 46.95
N GLY A 80 69.06 42.72 48.10
CA GLY A 80 69.39 41.29 48.16
C GLY A 80 68.60 40.54 49.23
N SER A 81 68.51 39.21 49.11
CA SER A 81 67.70 38.33 49.98
C SER A 81 68.35 38.05 51.35
N GLY A 82 68.76 39.10 52.08
CA GLY A 82 69.22 39.03 53.47
C GLY A 82 70.49 38.21 53.70
N VAL A 83 70.57 37.53 54.85
CA VAL A 83 71.74 36.75 55.32
C VAL A 83 72.04 35.56 54.39
N GLY A 84 73.32 35.25 54.18
CA GLY A 84 73.77 34.05 53.45
C GLY A 84 75.13 34.23 52.79
N TYR A 85 75.56 33.26 51.97
CA TYR A 85 76.74 33.43 51.13
C TYR A 85 76.43 34.35 49.94
N TYR A 86 77.34 35.27 49.62
CA TYR A 86 77.28 36.14 48.45
C TYR A 86 78.61 36.13 47.72
N TYR A 87 78.56 36.18 46.39
CA TYR A 87 79.74 36.40 45.55
C TYR A 87 79.59 37.72 44.79
N PHE A 88 80.69 38.43 44.54
CA PHE A 88 80.65 39.64 43.72
C PHE A 88 80.72 39.27 42.23
N ASN A 89 79.70 39.62 41.44
CA ASN A 89 79.65 39.30 40.00
C ASN A 89 80.50 40.27 39.13
N GLY A 90 81.10 41.30 39.73
CA GLY A 90 81.81 42.39 39.05
C GLY A 90 81.07 43.74 39.08
N VAL A 91 79.78 43.73 39.40
CA VAL A 91 78.89 44.92 39.48
C VAL A 91 78.11 44.93 40.80
N THR A 92 77.60 43.78 41.24
CA THR A 92 76.79 43.60 42.44
C THR A 92 77.15 42.32 43.20
N TRP A 93 76.82 42.29 44.49
CA TRP A 93 76.82 41.08 45.30
C TRP A 93 75.58 40.23 45.03
N GLU A 94 75.77 39.06 44.42
CA GLU A 94 74.71 38.07 44.22
C GLU A 94 74.71 37.02 45.32
N ARG A 95 73.53 36.69 45.85
CA ARG A 95 73.36 35.64 46.86
C ARG A 95 73.48 34.27 46.20
N LEU A 96 74.29 33.38 46.78
CA LEU A 96 74.24 31.96 46.48
C LEU A 96 72.95 31.39 47.07
N THR A 97 72.04 30.99 46.18
CA THR A 97 70.66 30.62 46.50
C THR A 97 70.55 29.48 47.51
N THR A 98 69.69 29.62 48.51
CA THR A 98 69.32 28.50 49.40
C THR A 98 68.34 27.55 48.69
N SER A 99 68.17 26.34 49.21
CA SER A 99 67.10 25.43 48.75
C SER A 99 65.71 26.07 48.80
N THR A 100 65.47 26.96 49.76
CA THR A 100 64.27 27.79 49.89
C THR A 100 64.08 28.82 48.77
N ASP A 101 65.16 29.32 48.16
CA ASP A 101 65.07 30.21 46.99
C ASP A 101 64.73 29.40 45.72
N VAL A 102 65.08 28.11 45.68
CA VAL A 102 64.80 27.18 44.57
C VAL A 102 63.38 26.62 44.65
N SER A 103 62.87 26.31 45.84
CA SER A 103 61.54 25.71 46.06
C SER A 103 60.34 26.60 45.69
N ASN A 104 60.59 27.85 45.30
CA ASN A 104 59.56 28.79 44.82
C ASN A 104 59.38 28.77 43.29
N LYS A 105 59.97 27.78 42.60
CA LYS A 105 59.83 27.53 41.16
C LYS A 105 59.31 26.13 40.93
N TRP A 106 58.48 25.96 39.90
CA TRP A 106 58.01 24.63 39.50
C TRP A 106 59.18 23.80 38.96
N SER A 107 59.44 22.61 39.51
CA SER A 107 60.58 21.79 39.08
C SER A 107 60.38 21.20 37.68
N LEU A 108 61.48 21.06 36.93
CA LEU A 108 61.51 20.30 35.67
C LEU A 108 61.25 18.79 35.88
N SER A 109 61.42 18.28 37.11
CA SER A 109 61.03 16.92 37.52
C SER A 109 59.58 16.82 38.01
N GLY A 110 58.86 17.95 38.11
CA GLY A 110 57.65 18.07 38.91
C GLY A 110 57.93 18.14 40.42
N ASP A 111 56.93 18.63 41.17
CA ASP A 111 56.97 18.88 42.60
C ASP A 111 56.00 17.95 43.35
N ALA A 112 56.34 17.59 44.59
CA ALA A 112 55.55 16.67 45.42
C ALA A 112 54.96 17.38 46.66
N GLY A 113 53.79 16.92 47.13
CA GLY A 113 53.17 17.44 48.36
C GLY A 113 52.43 18.77 48.22
N THR A 114 52.01 19.14 47.00
CA THR A 114 51.34 20.41 46.69
C THR A 114 50.03 20.62 47.44
N THR A 115 49.84 21.81 48.01
CA THR A 115 48.58 22.25 48.65
C THR A 115 47.77 23.15 47.70
N VAL A 116 46.50 22.81 47.47
CA VAL A 116 45.59 23.58 46.60
C VAL A 116 45.46 25.02 47.07
N GLY A 117 45.56 25.98 46.15
CA GLY A 117 45.53 27.42 46.44
C GLY A 117 46.86 28.01 46.93
N THR A 118 47.79 27.18 47.41
CA THR A 118 49.14 27.61 47.82
C THR A 118 50.19 27.30 46.76
N ASN A 119 50.10 26.13 46.11
CA ASN A 119 51.02 25.69 45.06
C ASN A 119 50.26 25.54 43.75
N PHE A 120 50.63 26.32 42.73
CA PHE A 120 50.04 26.25 41.40
C PHE A 120 51.00 26.80 40.33
N MET A 121 50.77 26.42 39.07
CA MET A 121 51.41 27.02 37.90
C MET A 121 50.44 28.04 37.29
N GLY A 122 50.69 29.34 37.49
CA GLY A 122 49.77 30.40 37.08
C GLY A 122 50.18 31.79 37.57
N THR A 123 49.25 32.73 37.44
CA THR A 123 49.35 34.13 37.87
C THR A 123 48.58 34.37 39.18
N THR A 124 49.05 35.31 40.01
CA THR A 124 48.35 35.81 41.21
C THR A 124 47.57 37.10 40.95
N ASP A 125 47.79 37.72 39.79
CA ASP A 125 47.24 38.99 39.35
C ASP A 125 46.29 38.80 38.15
N ASN A 126 45.66 39.89 37.70
CA ASN A 126 44.74 39.85 36.56
C ASN A 126 45.47 39.84 35.21
N ASN A 127 46.46 38.95 35.07
CA ASN A 127 47.21 38.68 33.85
C ASN A 127 47.01 37.22 33.41
N ALA A 128 47.09 36.98 32.11
CA ALA A 128 46.87 35.66 31.50
C ALA A 128 48.12 34.76 31.61
N LEU A 129 47.93 33.46 31.89
CA LEU A 129 49.01 32.49 31.83
C LEU A 129 49.34 32.15 30.36
N SER A 130 50.59 32.34 29.95
CA SER A 130 51.06 32.16 28.57
C SER A 130 52.08 31.02 28.47
N ILE A 131 51.79 29.98 27.68
CA ILE A 131 52.74 28.92 27.33
C ILE A 131 53.28 29.18 25.92
N ARG A 132 54.61 29.18 25.78
CA ARG A 132 55.31 29.68 24.59
C ARG A 132 56.34 28.67 24.06
N THR A 133 56.54 28.62 22.74
CA THR A 133 57.66 27.92 22.11
C THR A 133 58.34 28.82 21.09
N ASN A 134 59.68 28.88 21.09
CA ASN A 134 60.47 29.88 20.34
C ASN A 134 59.98 31.33 20.54
N ASN A 135 59.65 31.69 21.80
CA ASN A 135 58.99 32.94 22.22
C ASN A 135 57.64 33.28 21.54
N LEU A 136 57.07 32.40 20.71
CA LEU A 136 55.71 32.52 20.19
C LEU A 136 54.73 31.89 21.18
N GLU A 137 53.63 32.58 21.45
CA GLU A 137 52.53 32.03 22.26
C GLU A 137 51.88 30.84 21.53
N ARG A 138 51.60 29.76 22.27
CA ARG A 138 50.98 28.53 21.74
C ARG A 138 49.71 28.16 22.47
N LEU A 139 49.63 28.47 23.75
CA LEU A 139 48.46 28.22 24.59
C LEU A 139 48.37 29.34 25.63
N ARG A 140 47.18 29.84 25.88
CA ARG A 140 46.92 30.89 26.88
C ARG A 140 45.70 30.53 27.73
N ILE A 141 45.79 30.73 29.04
CA ILE A 141 44.60 30.80 29.91
C ILE A 141 44.35 32.28 30.19
N THR A 142 43.25 32.80 29.64
CA THR A 142 42.86 34.21 29.78
C THR A 142 42.38 34.55 31.19
N THR A 143 42.36 35.83 31.52
CA THR A 143 41.71 36.40 32.72
C THR A 143 40.20 36.12 32.81
N GLN A 144 39.58 35.67 31.71
CA GLN A 144 38.18 35.23 31.65
C GLN A 144 38.02 33.70 31.81
N GLY A 145 39.09 32.97 32.16
CA GLY A 145 39.09 31.51 32.29
C GLY A 145 39.04 30.74 30.97
N LYS A 146 39.03 31.42 29.82
CA LYS A 146 39.05 30.79 28.49
C LYS A 146 40.44 30.25 28.18
N LEU A 147 40.49 29.01 27.71
CA LEU A 147 41.67 28.40 27.09
C LEU A 147 41.71 28.78 25.60
N GLU A 148 42.80 29.39 25.16
CA GLU A 148 43.04 29.78 23.77
C GLU A 148 44.27 29.02 23.24
N ILE A 149 44.15 28.39 22.07
CA ILE A 149 45.25 27.70 21.39
C ILE A 149 45.68 28.56 20.20
N TYR A 150 46.97 28.85 20.13
CA TYR A 150 47.58 29.76 19.14
C TYR A 150 48.39 28.98 18.11
N ASN A 151 47.70 28.57 17.04
CA ASN A 151 48.31 28.18 15.78
C ASN A 151 48.12 29.26 14.71
N THR A 152 48.87 29.13 13.62
CA THR A 152 48.50 29.75 12.34
C THR A 152 47.32 28.99 11.75
N GLY A 153 46.34 29.72 11.22
CA GLY A 153 45.20 29.15 10.49
C GLY A 153 43.83 29.15 11.19
N ARG A 154 43.76 29.53 12.48
CA ARG A 154 42.55 29.53 13.32
C ARG A 154 41.94 28.15 13.58
N SER A 155 42.73 27.09 13.38
CA SER A 155 42.30 25.72 13.65
C SER A 155 42.46 25.35 15.13
N VAL A 156 41.90 24.23 15.57
CA VAL A 156 42.09 23.69 16.93
C VAL A 156 42.55 22.25 16.85
N PHE A 157 43.78 21.96 17.30
CA PHE A 157 44.37 20.62 17.28
C PHE A 157 44.70 20.17 18.71
N ILE A 158 44.06 19.08 19.18
CA ILE A 158 44.18 18.57 20.55
C ILE A 158 44.29 17.04 20.52
N GLY A 159 45.51 16.52 20.47
CA GLY A 159 45.79 15.09 20.48
C GLY A 159 47.13 14.77 19.84
N GLU A 160 47.62 13.55 20.06
CA GLU A 160 48.78 13.03 19.33
C GLU A 160 48.40 12.85 17.85
N LEU A 161 49.28 13.29 16.93
CA LEU A 161 49.07 13.26 15.48
C LEU A 161 47.82 14.02 14.95
N ALA A 162 47.19 14.85 15.79
CA ALA A 162 46.03 15.65 15.39
C ALA A 162 46.44 16.79 14.45
N GLY A 163 45.91 16.79 13.21
CA GLY A 163 46.20 17.83 12.22
C GLY A 163 47.66 17.89 11.72
N THR A 164 48.43 16.79 11.78
CA THR A 164 49.90 16.79 11.56
C THR A 164 50.37 17.43 10.25
N ASN A 165 49.65 17.21 9.14
CA ASN A 165 50.06 17.74 7.83
C ASN A 165 49.39 19.08 7.46
N ASP A 166 48.54 19.64 8.35
CA ASP A 166 47.73 20.83 8.05
C ASP A 166 48.63 22.00 7.63
N ASN A 167 48.29 22.66 6.51
CA ASN A 167 49.12 23.71 5.93
C ASN A 167 49.14 25.02 6.74
N LEU A 168 48.38 25.10 7.84
CA LEU A 168 48.26 26.25 8.74
C LEU A 168 47.79 27.56 8.05
N SER A 169 47.15 27.44 6.89
CA SER A 169 46.41 28.52 6.23
C SER A 169 45.10 28.82 6.96
N ASN A 170 44.39 29.91 6.65
CA ASN A 170 43.15 30.31 7.34
C ASN A 170 41.98 29.36 7.03
N ASN A 171 41.98 28.19 7.66
CA ASN A 171 41.19 27.03 7.29
C ASN A 171 40.16 26.60 8.36
N ASN A 172 40.24 27.09 9.60
CA ASN A 172 39.23 26.92 10.66
C ASN A 172 38.80 25.45 10.93
N ASN A 173 39.73 24.50 10.83
CA ASN A 173 39.48 23.08 11.12
C ASN A 173 39.56 22.78 12.63
N VAL A 174 38.88 21.74 13.10
CA VAL A 174 38.96 21.23 14.48
C VAL A 174 39.33 19.75 14.45
N ALA A 175 40.43 19.35 15.06
CA ALA A 175 40.85 17.96 15.21
C ALA A 175 41.14 17.63 16.68
N VAL A 176 40.40 16.68 17.27
CA VAL A 176 40.51 16.30 18.68
C VAL A 176 40.59 14.78 18.82
N GLY A 177 41.66 14.27 19.41
CA GLY A 177 41.94 12.84 19.57
C GLY A 177 43.13 12.34 18.75
N TYR A 178 43.52 11.08 19.00
CA TYR A 178 44.67 10.45 18.34
C TYR A 178 44.46 10.33 16.82
N ASN A 179 45.41 10.85 16.04
CA ASN A 179 45.47 10.75 14.58
C ASN A 179 44.19 11.24 13.87
N ALA A 180 43.45 12.15 14.52
CA ALA A 180 42.35 12.86 13.89
C ALA A 180 42.91 13.82 12.83
N PHE A 181 42.30 13.84 11.65
CA PHE A 181 42.59 14.82 10.60
C PHE A 181 44.07 14.82 10.12
N ASN A 182 44.73 13.67 10.14
CA ASN A 182 46.18 13.57 9.99
C ASN A 182 46.69 14.03 8.60
N ALA A 183 46.07 13.59 7.51
CA ALA A 183 46.48 13.89 6.14
C ALA A 183 45.92 15.20 5.57
N ALA A 184 45.38 16.07 6.42
CA ALA A 184 44.90 17.41 6.06
C ALA A 184 45.97 18.22 5.35
N VAL A 185 45.74 18.67 4.11
CA VAL A 185 46.65 19.58 3.41
C VAL A 185 45.93 20.87 3.01
N ASN A 186 44.80 20.77 2.29
CA ASN A 186 44.03 21.91 1.78
C ASN A 186 42.55 21.86 2.23
N THR A 187 42.28 21.17 3.34
CA THR A 187 40.95 21.03 3.96
C THR A 187 40.50 22.32 4.65
N THR A 188 39.20 22.65 4.62
CA THR A 188 38.67 23.82 5.35
C THR A 188 37.32 23.59 6.05
N ASN A 189 37.14 24.23 7.21
CA ASN A 189 35.94 24.26 8.03
C ASN A 189 35.42 22.87 8.47
N ASN A 190 36.32 21.88 8.64
CA ASN A 190 35.96 20.54 9.08
C ASN A 190 36.04 20.40 10.61
N VAL A 191 35.28 19.47 11.18
CA VAL A 191 35.34 19.06 12.59
C VAL A 191 35.56 17.56 12.65
N ALA A 192 36.61 17.10 13.33
CA ALA A 192 36.99 15.71 13.48
C ALA A 192 37.32 15.39 14.94
N VAL A 193 36.49 14.59 15.60
CA VAL A 193 36.59 14.28 17.03
C VAL A 193 36.57 12.77 17.25
N GLY A 194 37.68 12.22 17.72
CA GLY A 194 37.86 10.80 18.01
C GLY A 194 39.07 10.18 17.29
N TYR A 195 39.43 8.98 17.73
CA TYR A 195 40.50 8.16 17.14
C TYR A 195 40.30 7.99 15.62
N ASN A 196 41.32 8.33 14.81
CA ASN A 196 41.31 8.24 13.34
C ASN A 196 40.14 8.97 12.64
N SER A 197 39.49 9.95 13.28
CA SER A 197 38.40 10.72 12.66
C SER A 197 38.94 11.58 11.50
N GLN A 198 38.38 11.44 10.29
CA GLN A 198 38.87 12.08 9.04
C GLN A 198 40.39 11.89 8.78
N ALA A 199 40.97 10.74 9.19
CA ALA A 199 42.42 10.53 9.16
C ALA A 199 43.09 10.80 7.79
N LEU A 200 42.45 10.42 6.67
CA LEU A 200 42.99 10.60 5.32
C LEU A 200 42.50 11.86 4.57
N ASN A 201 41.71 12.74 5.20
CA ASN A 201 41.08 13.87 4.51
C ASN A 201 42.12 14.89 4.01
N THR A 202 42.35 14.98 2.70
CA THR A 202 43.38 15.85 2.10
C THR A 202 42.88 17.22 1.66
N ALA A 203 41.62 17.32 1.22
CA ALA A 203 41.05 18.52 0.59
C ALA A 203 39.54 18.72 0.82
N GLY A 204 38.89 17.88 1.63
CA GLY A 204 37.47 17.97 1.94
C GLY A 204 37.10 19.23 2.74
N VAL A 205 35.85 19.68 2.57
CA VAL A 205 35.35 20.95 3.11
C VAL A 205 34.05 20.75 3.89
N GLY A 206 33.95 21.36 5.07
CA GLY A 206 32.70 21.43 5.84
C GLY A 206 32.22 20.10 6.42
N ASN A 207 33.08 19.09 6.56
CA ASN A 207 32.71 17.77 7.08
C ASN A 207 32.75 17.72 8.61
N VAL A 208 31.73 17.18 9.25
CA VAL A 208 31.64 16.95 10.69
C VAL A 208 31.75 15.45 10.98
N SER A 209 32.68 15.04 11.84
CA SER A 209 32.87 13.65 12.23
C SER A 209 33.13 13.50 13.74
N VAL A 210 32.35 12.67 14.42
CA VAL A 210 32.42 12.47 15.88
C VAL A 210 32.31 10.98 16.23
N GLY A 211 33.44 10.34 16.50
CA GLY A 211 33.54 8.92 16.83
C GLY A 211 34.78 8.25 16.24
N SER A 212 35.09 7.04 16.71
CA SER A 212 36.22 6.25 16.21
C SER A 212 36.09 5.92 14.72
N ALA A 213 37.14 6.18 13.94
CA ALA A 213 37.25 5.92 12.49
C ALA A 213 36.13 6.53 11.61
N THR A 214 35.47 7.58 12.10
CA THR A 214 34.45 8.33 11.35
C THR A 214 35.07 9.05 10.15
N LEU A 215 34.51 8.87 8.95
CA LEU A 215 35.06 9.39 7.68
C LEU A 215 36.56 9.08 7.46
N ALA A 216 37.07 7.95 7.99
CA ALA A 216 38.50 7.65 8.01
C ALA A 216 39.18 7.65 6.63
N ALA A 217 38.48 7.17 5.59
CA ALA A 217 38.98 7.09 4.22
C ALA A 217 38.73 8.34 3.34
N LEU A 218 38.14 9.41 3.91
CA LEU A 218 37.78 10.61 3.14
C LEU A 218 39.02 11.23 2.52
N THR A 219 38.93 11.71 1.27
CA THR A 219 40.05 12.39 0.59
C THR A 219 39.69 13.81 0.18
N ASN A 220 38.50 14.02 -0.39
CA ASN A 220 38.06 15.31 -0.93
C ASN A 220 36.53 15.57 -0.86
N GLY A 221 35.73 14.66 -0.31
CA GLY A 221 34.29 14.85 -0.16
C GLY A 221 33.93 16.02 0.78
N THR A 222 32.71 16.55 0.63
CA THR A 222 32.28 17.81 1.26
C THR A 222 30.94 17.69 1.99
N TYR A 223 30.75 18.51 3.03
CA TYR A 223 29.49 18.66 3.77
C TYR A 223 28.88 17.35 4.31
N ASN A 224 29.72 16.36 4.64
CA ASN A 224 29.27 15.11 5.24
C ASN A 224 29.15 15.25 6.77
N THR A 225 28.21 14.55 7.39
CA THR A 225 28.08 14.44 8.87
C THR A 225 28.13 12.97 9.29
N ALA A 226 29.14 12.56 10.05
CA ALA A 226 29.35 11.18 10.50
C ALA A 226 29.45 11.08 12.03
N ILE A 227 28.62 10.28 12.70
CA ILE A 227 28.60 10.18 14.16
C ILE A 227 28.51 8.72 14.62
N ALA A 228 29.27 8.39 15.67
CA ALA A 228 29.54 7.05 16.22
C ALA A 228 30.49 6.18 15.37
N THR A 229 30.99 5.09 15.97
CA THR A 229 32.08 4.26 15.45
C THR A 229 31.85 3.78 14.02
N ASP A 230 32.87 3.91 13.17
CA ASP A 230 32.87 3.51 11.76
C ASP A 230 31.76 4.12 10.88
N ALA A 231 31.06 5.18 11.34
CA ALA A 231 30.11 5.88 10.50
C ALA A 231 30.83 6.50 9.29
N MET A 232 30.35 6.17 8.09
CA MET A 232 30.92 6.57 6.80
C MET A 232 32.41 6.20 6.62
N ARG A 233 32.88 5.13 7.25
CA ARG A 233 34.32 4.78 7.34
C ARG A 233 35.05 4.79 5.98
N LEU A 234 34.46 4.20 4.93
CA LEU A 234 35.07 4.07 3.60
C LEU A 234 34.67 5.16 2.59
N ASN A 235 34.01 6.24 3.00
CA ASN A 235 33.73 7.36 2.09
C ASN A 235 35.02 8.05 1.68
N THR A 236 35.30 8.15 0.37
CA THR A 236 36.49 8.79 -0.19
C THR A 236 36.16 10.14 -0.82
N THR A 237 35.13 10.20 -1.67
CA THR A 237 34.76 11.43 -2.43
C THR A 237 33.29 11.83 -2.32
N GLY A 238 32.45 11.01 -1.71
CA GLY A 238 31.01 11.27 -1.56
C GLY A 238 30.74 12.51 -0.71
N SER A 239 29.72 13.28 -1.08
CA SER A 239 29.39 14.58 -0.48
C SER A 239 27.91 14.68 -0.05
N TYR A 240 27.61 15.62 0.84
CA TYR A 240 26.27 15.92 1.36
C TYR A 240 25.55 14.72 2.02
N ASN A 241 26.30 13.79 2.63
CA ASN A 241 25.73 12.63 3.30
C ASN A 241 25.61 12.81 4.82
N ILE A 242 24.69 12.07 5.45
CA ILE A 242 24.48 12.07 6.91
C ILE A 242 24.48 10.62 7.43
N GLY A 243 25.55 10.20 8.09
CA GLY A 243 25.71 8.87 8.72
C GLY A 243 25.70 8.95 10.25
N LEU A 244 24.58 8.64 10.91
CA LEU A 244 24.45 8.65 12.37
C LEU A 244 24.20 7.25 12.92
N GLY A 245 25.22 6.64 13.53
CA GLY A 245 25.12 5.32 14.17
C GLY A 245 26.28 4.41 13.81
N SER A 246 26.50 3.37 14.63
CA SER A 246 27.62 2.45 14.44
C SER A 246 27.58 1.79 13.06
N ALA A 247 28.65 1.93 12.28
CA ALA A 247 28.77 1.49 10.90
C ALA A 247 27.65 1.96 9.93
N ALA A 248 26.96 3.08 10.23
CA ALA A 248 26.04 3.70 9.27
C ALA A 248 26.82 4.14 8.01
N MET A 249 26.33 3.79 6.82
CA MET A 249 27.00 4.06 5.53
C MET A 249 28.46 3.57 5.42
N TYR A 250 28.80 2.44 6.06
CA TYR A 250 30.16 1.91 6.22
C TYR A 250 30.99 1.88 4.92
N ASP A 251 30.43 1.35 3.83
CA ASP A 251 31.11 1.12 2.54
C ASP A 251 30.88 2.23 1.49
N ASN A 252 30.29 3.37 1.85
CA ASN A 252 29.87 4.44 0.93
C ASN A 252 31.03 5.18 0.27
N THR A 253 31.69 4.58 -0.72
CA THR A 253 32.90 5.13 -1.37
C THR A 253 32.68 6.50 -2.03
N THR A 254 31.67 6.62 -2.89
CA THR A 254 31.44 7.83 -3.73
C THR A 254 29.98 8.30 -3.72
N GLY A 255 29.07 7.50 -3.15
CA GLY A 255 27.66 7.84 -2.97
C GLY A 255 27.47 9.20 -2.28
N SER A 256 26.52 9.98 -2.76
CA SER A 256 26.28 11.37 -2.35
C SER A 256 24.79 11.64 -2.14
N TYR A 257 24.47 12.65 -1.31
CA TYR A 257 23.11 13.01 -0.89
C TYR A 257 22.33 11.89 -0.18
N ASN A 258 23.00 10.96 0.50
CA ASN A 258 22.34 9.89 1.27
C ASN A 258 22.23 10.22 2.77
N ILE A 259 21.19 9.69 3.42
CA ILE A 259 20.98 9.78 4.86
C ILE A 259 20.89 8.35 5.41
N GLY A 260 21.84 7.94 6.25
CA GLY A 260 21.82 6.69 7.01
C GLY A 260 21.81 6.98 8.52
N ILE A 261 20.69 6.72 9.19
CA ILE A 261 20.52 6.92 10.64
C ILE A 261 20.11 5.58 11.28
N GLY A 262 20.91 5.09 12.23
CA GLY A 262 20.76 3.80 12.88
C GLY A 262 21.87 2.82 12.50
N THR A 263 22.13 1.83 13.37
CA THR A 263 23.25 0.88 13.25
C THR A 263 23.24 0.13 11.92
N ALA A 264 24.31 0.32 11.14
CA ALA A 264 24.47 -0.17 9.77
C ALA A 264 23.23 0.01 8.87
N SER A 265 22.56 1.15 9.01
CA SER A 265 21.70 1.71 7.96
C SER A 265 22.56 2.05 6.73
N LEU A 266 22.04 1.76 5.54
CA LEU A 266 22.71 1.98 4.25
C LEU A 266 24.14 1.38 4.17
N GLY A 267 24.42 0.34 4.98
CA GLY A 267 25.79 -0.08 5.33
C GLY A 267 26.68 -0.44 4.15
N ASP A 268 26.14 -1.22 3.20
CA ASP A 268 26.86 -1.83 2.09
C ASP A 268 26.70 -1.01 0.78
N ASN A 269 26.21 0.24 0.85
CA ASN A 269 26.09 1.15 -0.31
C ASN A 269 27.45 1.62 -0.77
N THR A 270 27.73 1.59 -2.08
CA THR A 270 29.04 1.99 -2.63
C THR A 270 28.95 3.27 -3.45
N THR A 271 27.99 3.33 -4.38
CA THR A 271 27.81 4.44 -5.35
C THR A 271 26.39 5.01 -5.39
N GLY A 272 25.41 4.37 -4.74
CA GLY A 272 24.01 4.84 -4.73
C GLY A 272 23.85 6.24 -4.13
N THR A 273 22.85 6.98 -4.61
CA THR A 273 22.61 8.40 -4.31
C THR A 273 21.15 8.69 -3.94
N TYR A 274 20.92 9.79 -3.21
CA TYR A 274 19.58 10.25 -2.79
C TYR A 274 18.77 9.23 -1.97
N ASN A 275 19.42 8.30 -1.27
CA ASN A 275 18.74 7.31 -0.44
C ASN A 275 18.55 7.80 1.00
N VAL A 276 17.41 7.50 1.61
CA VAL A 276 17.10 7.78 3.02
C VAL A 276 16.85 6.46 3.75
N ALA A 277 17.65 6.16 4.76
CA ALA A 277 17.62 4.95 5.56
C ALA A 277 17.58 5.30 7.05
N LEU A 278 16.44 5.12 7.70
CA LEU A 278 16.22 5.43 9.12
C LEU A 278 15.80 4.18 9.89
N GLY A 279 16.76 3.53 10.55
CA GLY A 279 16.52 2.39 11.44
C GLY A 279 17.62 1.33 11.38
N TYR A 280 17.50 0.31 12.22
CA TYR A 280 18.44 -0.81 12.27
C TYR A 280 18.41 -1.59 10.95
N HIS A 281 19.54 -1.57 10.23
CA HIS A 281 19.72 -2.20 8.92
C HIS A 281 18.69 -1.81 7.84
N ALA A 282 18.12 -0.60 7.90
CA ALA A 282 17.36 -0.03 6.77
C ALA A 282 18.28 0.15 5.55
N LEU A 283 17.82 -0.27 4.36
CA LEU A 283 18.59 -0.27 3.09
C LEU A 283 19.99 -0.88 3.18
N ARG A 284 20.22 -1.88 4.07
CA ARG A 284 21.57 -2.34 4.38
C ARG A 284 22.39 -2.70 3.12
N SER A 285 21.87 -3.56 2.25
CA SER A 285 22.62 -4.10 1.11
C SER A 285 22.47 -3.30 -0.20
N ASN A 286 22.14 -2.01 -0.10
CA ASN A 286 21.89 -1.14 -1.25
C ASN A 286 23.16 -0.69 -1.97
N THR A 287 23.80 -1.56 -2.75
CA THR A 287 25.09 -1.24 -3.41
C THR A 287 25.02 -0.03 -4.35
N VAL A 288 24.02 0.01 -5.24
CA VAL A 288 23.90 0.98 -6.35
C VAL A 288 22.56 1.72 -6.45
N GLY A 289 21.55 1.31 -5.68
CA GLY A 289 20.19 1.82 -5.81
C GLY A 289 20.08 3.33 -5.55
N VAL A 290 19.18 4.01 -6.26
CA VAL A 290 19.02 5.47 -6.25
C VAL A 290 17.61 5.87 -5.80
N GLY A 291 17.52 6.90 -4.95
CA GLY A 291 16.26 7.55 -4.60
C GLY A 291 15.32 6.71 -3.72
N ASN A 292 15.83 5.72 -2.98
CA ASN A 292 15.03 4.86 -2.13
C ASN A 292 14.81 5.49 -0.74
N THR A 293 13.61 5.32 -0.17
CA THR A 293 13.30 5.71 1.22
C THR A 293 12.96 4.47 2.03
N ALA A 294 13.63 4.23 3.14
CA ALA A 294 13.44 3.09 4.02
C ALA A 294 13.45 3.51 5.50
N VAL A 295 12.33 3.30 6.18
CA VAL A 295 12.14 3.73 7.58
C VAL A 295 11.63 2.57 8.43
N GLY A 296 12.39 2.20 9.46
CA GLY A 296 12.07 1.13 10.40
C GLY A 296 13.11 0.00 10.44
N TYR A 297 12.69 -1.18 10.90
CA TYR A 297 13.59 -2.31 11.12
C TYR A 297 13.75 -3.13 9.82
N ARG A 298 14.97 -3.24 9.30
CA ARG A 298 15.30 -4.01 8.08
C ARG A 298 14.41 -3.71 6.86
N THR A 299 13.93 -2.47 6.72
CA THR A 299 13.19 -2.07 5.51
C THR A 299 14.13 -2.00 4.30
N LEU A 300 13.70 -2.51 3.14
CA LEU A 300 14.52 -2.58 1.90
C LEU A 300 15.91 -3.24 2.10
N TYR A 301 16.00 -4.25 2.97
CA TYR A 301 17.28 -4.83 3.42
C TYR A 301 18.17 -5.35 2.27
N THR A 302 17.60 -6.04 1.27
CA THR A 302 18.31 -6.50 0.06
C THR A 302 17.85 -5.79 -1.23
N ASN A 303 17.81 -4.45 -1.20
CA ASN A 303 17.44 -3.66 -2.38
C ASN A 303 18.63 -3.34 -3.30
N ALA A 304 18.57 -3.64 -4.60
CA ALA A 304 19.49 -3.08 -5.61
C ALA A 304 18.76 -2.23 -6.68
N ALA A 305 17.50 -1.86 -6.42
CA ALA A 305 16.62 -1.14 -7.32
C ALA A 305 16.46 0.36 -6.96
N ASN A 306 15.68 1.07 -7.77
CA ASN A 306 15.50 2.52 -7.64
C ASN A 306 14.06 2.90 -7.23
N TYR A 307 13.93 4.06 -6.58
CA TYR A 307 12.67 4.75 -6.28
C TYR A 307 11.66 3.94 -5.44
N ASN A 308 12.13 3.04 -4.57
CA ASN A 308 11.26 2.29 -3.65
C ASN A 308 11.04 3.06 -2.34
N ALA A 309 9.82 3.00 -1.80
CA ALA A 309 9.44 3.64 -0.54
C ALA A 309 8.93 2.59 0.47
N ALA A 310 9.64 2.38 1.57
CA ALA A 310 9.35 1.38 2.58
C ALA A 310 9.24 1.97 4.00
N LEU A 311 8.15 1.69 4.71
CA LEU A 311 7.93 2.15 6.09
C LEU A 311 7.33 1.01 6.93
N GLY A 312 8.06 0.50 7.93
CA GLY A 312 7.56 -0.52 8.85
C GLY A 312 8.62 -1.50 9.37
N TYR A 313 8.21 -2.75 9.56
CA TYR A 313 9.08 -3.86 9.96
C TYR A 313 9.22 -4.83 8.79
N GLU A 314 10.44 -4.99 8.27
CA GLU A 314 10.76 -5.83 7.10
C GLU A 314 9.84 -5.59 5.88
N ALA A 315 9.37 -4.34 5.70
CA ALA A 315 8.70 -3.94 4.46
C ALA A 315 9.71 -3.92 3.30
N LEU A 316 9.33 -4.50 2.15
CA LEU A 316 10.19 -4.70 0.98
C LEU A 316 11.55 -5.39 1.29
N TYR A 317 11.58 -6.32 2.26
CA TYR A 317 12.81 -6.96 2.77
C TYR A 317 13.68 -7.62 1.66
N LEU A 318 13.07 -8.35 0.72
CA LEU A 318 13.75 -9.13 -0.33
C LEU A 318 13.88 -8.43 -1.71
N ASN A 319 13.67 -7.12 -1.77
CA ASN A 319 13.46 -6.35 -3.02
C ASN A 319 14.65 -6.23 -3.99
N THR A 320 15.13 -7.35 -4.55
CA THR A 320 16.39 -7.39 -5.32
C THR A 320 16.46 -6.40 -6.48
N THR A 321 15.49 -6.40 -7.39
CA THR A 321 15.50 -5.58 -8.62
C THR A 321 14.18 -4.87 -8.91
N GLY A 322 13.13 -5.10 -8.11
CA GLY A 322 11.85 -4.41 -8.22
C GLY A 322 11.95 -2.90 -7.97
N ALA A 323 11.70 -2.08 -8.98
CA ALA A 323 11.70 -0.61 -8.88
C ALA A 323 10.30 -0.03 -8.64
N GLN A 324 10.26 1.20 -8.13
CA GLN A 324 9.04 2.01 -7.98
C GLN A 324 7.95 1.40 -7.07
N ASN A 325 8.32 0.52 -6.13
CA ASN A 325 7.38 -0.09 -5.19
C ASN A 325 7.20 0.74 -3.92
N THR A 326 5.96 0.83 -3.43
CA THR A 326 5.61 1.45 -2.14
C THR A 326 5.13 0.36 -1.18
N GLY A 327 5.84 0.13 -0.07
CA GLY A 327 5.50 -0.88 0.94
C GLY A 327 5.41 -0.28 2.35
N ILE A 328 4.19 -0.03 2.83
CA ILE A 328 3.94 0.62 4.12
C ILE A 328 3.15 -0.32 5.03
N GLY A 329 3.79 -0.77 6.11
CA GLY A 329 3.21 -1.67 7.10
C GLY A 329 4.17 -2.75 7.59
N TYR A 330 3.68 -3.63 8.45
CA TYR A 330 4.41 -4.83 8.90
C TYR A 330 4.42 -5.86 7.76
N TYR A 331 5.61 -6.24 7.28
CA TYR A 331 5.81 -7.17 6.16
C TYR A 331 5.10 -6.81 4.83
N ALA A 332 4.80 -5.53 4.58
CA ALA A 332 4.26 -5.09 3.29
C ALA A 332 5.27 -5.36 2.15
N LEU A 333 4.84 -6.04 1.08
CA LEU A 333 5.70 -6.46 -0.05
C LEU A 333 6.99 -7.22 0.36
N ARG A 334 6.99 -7.94 1.49
CA ARG A 334 8.20 -8.54 2.09
C ARG A 334 9.02 -9.39 1.13
N ALA A 335 8.37 -10.23 0.32
CA ALA A 335 9.02 -11.20 -0.57
C ALA A 335 9.26 -10.69 -2.00
N ASN A 336 8.91 -9.44 -2.32
CA ASN A 336 9.06 -8.89 -3.69
C ASN A 336 10.50 -9.07 -4.15
N THR A 337 10.73 -9.61 -5.36
CA THR A 337 12.09 -9.78 -5.89
C THR A 337 12.30 -8.92 -7.13
N THR A 338 11.46 -9.07 -8.15
CA THR A 338 11.56 -8.35 -9.43
C THR A 338 10.30 -7.55 -9.79
N GLY A 339 9.20 -7.70 -9.04
CA GLY A 339 7.95 -6.99 -9.30
C GLY A 339 8.11 -5.47 -9.21
N ILE A 340 7.51 -4.73 -10.15
CA ILE A 340 7.61 -3.26 -10.25
C ILE A 340 6.27 -2.55 -10.05
N ASN A 341 6.31 -1.27 -9.65
CA ASN A 341 5.13 -0.40 -9.53
C ASN A 341 4.02 -0.95 -8.60
N ASN A 342 4.34 -1.81 -7.63
CA ASN A 342 3.36 -2.30 -6.66
C ASN A 342 3.19 -1.31 -5.49
N THR A 343 1.96 -1.14 -5.01
CA THR A 343 1.63 -0.34 -3.83
C THR A 343 0.96 -1.22 -2.78
N ALA A 344 1.60 -1.43 -1.64
CA ALA A 344 1.09 -2.18 -0.51
C ALA A 344 1.02 -1.28 0.74
N LEU A 345 -0.19 -1.06 1.26
CA LEU A 345 -0.44 -0.29 2.48
C LEU A 345 -1.32 -1.12 3.42
N GLY A 346 -0.68 -1.74 4.42
CA GLY A 346 -1.37 -2.59 5.40
C GLY A 346 -0.48 -3.64 6.06
N TYR A 347 -1.04 -4.35 7.02
CA TYR A 347 -0.40 -5.51 7.66
C TYR A 347 -0.38 -6.69 6.66
N VAL A 348 0.81 -7.20 6.38
CA VAL A 348 1.14 -8.30 5.43
C VAL A 348 0.55 -8.16 4.01
N SER A 349 0.20 -6.93 3.59
CA SER A 349 -0.26 -6.65 2.23
C SER A 349 0.80 -7.02 1.19
N LEU A 350 0.41 -7.77 0.15
CA LEU A 350 1.29 -8.29 -0.91
C LEU A 350 2.52 -9.05 -0.38
N GLN A 351 2.43 -9.69 0.81
CA GLN A 351 3.59 -10.30 1.48
C GLN A 351 4.37 -11.27 0.59
N SER A 352 3.68 -12.13 -0.16
CA SER A 352 4.29 -13.21 -0.95
C SER A 352 4.64 -12.83 -2.39
N ASN A 353 4.37 -11.57 -2.81
CA ASN A 353 4.61 -11.13 -4.18
C ASN A 353 6.07 -11.38 -4.56
N THR A 354 6.36 -11.89 -5.76
CA THR A 354 7.75 -12.09 -6.21
C THR A 354 8.03 -11.30 -7.49
N THR A 355 7.29 -11.60 -8.55
CA THR A 355 7.44 -10.99 -9.88
C THR A 355 6.21 -10.20 -10.33
N GLY A 356 5.07 -10.39 -9.65
CA GLY A 356 3.83 -9.64 -9.91
C GLY A 356 4.05 -8.14 -9.89
N SER A 357 3.49 -7.42 -10.86
CA SER A 357 3.76 -5.99 -11.08
C SER A 357 2.47 -5.18 -11.23
N GLY A 358 2.51 -3.90 -10.86
CA GLY A 358 1.36 -2.99 -10.95
C GLY A 358 0.21 -3.30 -10.00
N ASN A 359 0.42 -4.11 -8.95
CA ASN A 359 -0.64 -4.47 -8.00
C ASN A 359 -0.82 -3.38 -6.93
N VAL A 360 -2.07 -3.15 -6.51
CA VAL A 360 -2.44 -2.26 -5.41
C VAL A 360 -3.11 -3.08 -4.30
N GLY A 361 -2.49 -3.16 -3.13
CA GLY A 361 -3.04 -3.78 -1.92
C GLY A 361 -3.23 -2.76 -0.80
N LEU A 362 -4.48 -2.49 -0.40
CA LEU A 362 -4.83 -1.53 0.66
C LEU A 362 -5.68 -2.22 1.74
N GLY A 363 -5.04 -2.61 2.84
CA GLY A 363 -5.69 -3.26 3.98
C GLY A 363 -4.95 -4.49 4.50
N TYR A 364 -5.48 -5.04 5.59
CA TYR A 364 -5.01 -6.29 6.23
C TYR A 364 -5.12 -7.47 5.25
N ASN A 365 -4.03 -8.21 5.06
CA ASN A 365 -3.94 -9.44 4.23
C ASN A 365 -4.41 -9.27 2.77
N THR A 366 -4.35 -8.07 2.19
CA THR A 366 -4.63 -7.87 0.75
C THR A 366 -3.59 -8.57 -0.12
N LEU A 367 -4.03 -9.35 -1.12
CA LEU A 367 -3.14 -10.06 -2.07
C LEU A 367 -2.04 -10.90 -1.37
N PHE A 368 -2.35 -11.50 -0.23
CA PHE A 368 -1.37 -12.12 0.68
C PHE A 368 -0.52 -13.22 0.02
N THR A 369 -1.12 -14.10 -0.77
CA THR A 369 -0.44 -15.20 -1.47
C THR A 369 -0.02 -14.88 -2.91
N ASN A 370 -0.17 -13.63 -3.37
CA ASN A 370 0.14 -13.27 -4.76
C ASN A 370 1.61 -13.58 -5.05
N THR A 371 1.93 -14.13 -6.22
CA THR A 371 3.33 -14.41 -6.61
C THR A 371 3.69 -13.75 -7.93
N THR A 372 2.91 -14.06 -8.98
CA THR A 372 3.10 -13.64 -10.37
C THR A 372 1.95 -12.79 -10.90
N GLY A 373 0.78 -12.84 -10.23
CA GLY A 373 -0.40 -12.04 -10.59
C GLY A 373 -0.09 -10.55 -10.65
N SER A 374 -0.61 -9.87 -11.67
CA SER A 374 -0.25 -8.49 -12.02
C SER A 374 -1.47 -7.63 -12.32
N SER A 375 -1.34 -6.31 -12.18
CA SER A 375 -2.41 -5.32 -12.39
C SER A 375 -3.67 -5.54 -11.51
N ASN A 376 -3.56 -6.23 -10.37
CA ASN A 376 -4.71 -6.44 -9.48
C ASN A 376 -4.88 -5.26 -8.50
N VAL A 377 -6.13 -4.90 -8.19
CA VAL A 377 -6.50 -3.90 -7.18
C VAL A 377 -7.28 -4.60 -6.06
N ALA A 378 -6.74 -4.59 -4.85
CA ALA A 378 -7.31 -5.22 -3.65
C ALA A 378 -7.44 -4.18 -2.53
N ILE A 379 -8.67 -3.80 -2.17
CA ILE A 379 -8.95 -2.77 -1.16
C ILE A 379 -9.94 -3.32 -0.13
N GLY A 380 -9.50 -3.48 1.11
CA GLY A 380 -10.31 -4.05 2.20
C GLY A 380 -9.66 -5.28 2.85
N SER A 381 -10.18 -5.70 4.01
CA SER A 381 -9.60 -6.84 4.75
C SER A 381 -9.74 -8.14 3.96
N SER A 382 -8.61 -8.81 3.69
CA SER A 382 -8.53 -10.08 2.96
C SER A 382 -9.12 -10.05 1.53
N ALA A 383 -9.16 -8.88 0.88
CA ALA A 383 -9.48 -8.79 -0.55
C ALA A 383 -8.39 -9.48 -1.39
N LEU A 384 -8.79 -10.33 -2.34
CA LEU A 384 -7.88 -11.13 -3.19
C LEU A 384 -6.83 -11.95 -2.39
N LEU A 385 -7.17 -12.39 -1.16
CA LEU A 385 -6.27 -13.08 -0.22
C LEU A 385 -5.48 -14.23 -0.86
N SER A 386 -6.19 -15.10 -1.58
CA SER A 386 -5.69 -16.38 -2.13
C SER A 386 -5.12 -16.27 -3.54
N ASN A 387 -5.08 -15.05 -4.12
CA ASN A 387 -4.60 -14.86 -5.50
C ASN A 387 -3.16 -15.36 -5.60
N THR A 388 -2.82 -16.12 -6.63
CA THR A 388 -1.45 -16.61 -6.85
C THR A 388 -0.88 -16.09 -8.16
N SER A 389 -1.68 -16.22 -9.22
CA SER A 389 -1.34 -15.91 -10.62
C SER A 389 -2.41 -15.08 -11.34
N GLY A 390 -3.62 -14.95 -10.77
CA GLY A 390 -4.70 -14.14 -11.34
C GLY A 390 -4.28 -12.69 -11.58
N ALA A 391 -4.75 -12.08 -12.65
CA ALA A 391 -4.34 -10.76 -13.12
C ALA A 391 -5.55 -9.90 -13.54
N ASN A 392 -5.35 -8.58 -13.53
CA ASN A 392 -6.35 -7.55 -13.86
C ASN A 392 -7.62 -7.58 -12.99
N ASN A 393 -7.61 -8.23 -11.82
CA ASN A 393 -8.80 -8.32 -10.96
C ASN A 393 -8.95 -7.09 -10.05
N ILE A 394 -10.19 -6.64 -9.83
CA ILE A 394 -10.54 -5.55 -8.92
C ILE A 394 -11.41 -6.11 -7.78
N GLY A 395 -10.85 -6.28 -6.58
CA GLY A 395 -11.56 -6.66 -5.36
C GLY A 395 -11.64 -5.51 -4.36
N ILE A 396 -12.81 -4.91 -4.17
CA ILE A 396 -13.04 -3.77 -3.27
C ILE A 396 -14.12 -4.12 -2.24
N GLY A 397 -13.70 -4.38 -1.01
CA GLY A 397 -14.55 -4.81 0.11
C GLY A 397 -13.83 -5.82 0.99
N GLN A 398 -14.38 -6.08 2.19
CA GLN A 398 -13.90 -7.20 3.00
C GLN A 398 -14.20 -8.52 2.26
N ALA A 399 -13.19 -9.36 2.12
CA ALA A 399 -13.26 -10.68 1.47
C ALA A 399 -13.78 -10.68 0.01
N ALA A 400 -13.73 -9.55 -0.70
CA ALA A 400 -13.98 -9.52 -2.14
C ALA A 400 -12.92 -10.36 -2.88
N LEU A 401 -13.35 -11.28 -3.75
CA LEU A 401 -12.47 -12.23 -4.48
C LEU A 401 -11.51 -13.03 -3.56
N LEU A 402 -11.90 -13.32 -2.31
CA LEU A 402 -11.02 -13.93 -1.30
C LEU A 402 -10.35 -15.24 -1.76
N SER A 403 -11.08 -16.08 -2.50
CA SER A 403 -10.62 -17.42 -2.92
C SER A 403 -9.93 -17.45 -4.29
N ASN A 404 -9.87 -16.32 -5.01
CA ASN A 404 -9.35 -16.28 -6.39
C ASN A 404 -7.96 -16.88 -6.45
N VAL A 405 -7.68 -17.80 -7.39
CA VAL A 405 -6.35 -18.43 -7.52
C VAL A 405 -5.68 -17.94 -8.80
N SER A 406 -6.36 -18.17 -9.93
CA SER A 406 -5.92 -17.86 -11.29
C SER A 406 -6.96 -17.13 -12.14
N GLY A 407 -8.15 -16.85 -11.61
CA GLY A 407 -9.19 -16.08 -12.31
C GLY A 407 -8.69 -14.71 -12.77
N LEU A 408 -9.14 -14.27 -13.93
CA LEU A 408 -8.66 -13.07 -14.64
C LEU A 408 -9.78 -12.05 -14.85
N ASN A 409 -9.41 -10.77 -14.96
CA ASN A 409 -10.29 -9.69 -15.42
C ASN A 409 -11.60 -9.49 -14.60
N ASN A 410 -11.72 -10.08 -13.40
CA ASN A 410 -12.93 -10.02 -12.60
C ASN A 410 -13.06 -8.68 -11.84
N ILE A 411 -14.27 -8.16 -11.72
CA ILE A 411 -14.62 -7.02 -10.86
C ILE A 411 -15.52 -7.52 -9.72
N ALA A 412 -15.16 -7.20 -8.48
CA ALA A 412 -15.87 -7.59 -7.27
C ALA A 412 -15.89 -6.41 -6.28
N MET A 413 -17.04 -5.77 -6.12
CA MET A 413 -17.21 -4.63 -5.20
C MET A 413 -18.34 -4.88 -4.19
N GLY A 414 -17.97 -5.09 -2.93
CA GLY A 414 -18.88 -5.35 -1.82
C GLY A 414 -18.32 -6.32 -0.78
N PHE A 415 -19.02 -6.48 0.35
CA PHE A 415 -18.68 -7.50 1.34
C PHE A 415 -18.88 -8.89 0.75
N SER A 416 -17.82 -9.71 0.73
CA SER A 416 -17.82 -11.09 0.22
C SER A 416 -18.41 -11.22 -1.21
N SER A 417 -18.24 -10.18 -2.03
CA SER A 417 -18.52 -10.19 -3.47
C SER A 417 -17.55 -11.14 -4.17
N LEU A 418 -18.09 -12.04 -5.00
CA LEU A 418 -17.34 -13.04 -5.79
C LEU A 418 -16.35 -13.88 -4.93
N TYR A 419 -16.77 -14.20 -3.70
CA TYR A 419 -15.93 -14.75 -2.63
C TYR A 419 -15.26 -16.09 -2.97
N SER A 420 -16.00 -17.02 -3.58
CA SER A 420 -15.56 -18.41 -3.81
C SER A 420 -14.80 -18.63 -5.12
N ASN A 421 -14.61 -17.58 -5.94
CA ASN A 421 -14.05 -17.76 -7.28
C ASN A 421 -12.66 -18.37 -7.19
N THR A 422 -12.31 -19.30 -8.09
CA THR A 422 -10.98 -19.90 -8.16
C THR A 422 -10.31 -19.61 -9.50
N SER A 423 -11.08 -19.77 -10.59
CA SER A 423 -10.62 -19.76 -11.97
C SER A 423 -11.57 -19.05 -12.95
N GLY A 424 -12.78 -18.68 -12.51
CA GLY A 424 -13.72 -17.90 -13.32
C GLY A 424 -13.15 -16.54 -13.70
N HIS A 425 -13.55 -16.03 -14.86
CA HIS A 425 -13.00 -14.81 -15.47
C HIS A 425 -14.10 -13.89 -16.00
N GLU A 426 -13.75 -12.62 -16.16
CA GLU A 426 -14.59 -11.57 -16.79
C GLU A 426 -15.96 -11.35 -16.12
N ASN A 427 -16.14 -11.85 -14.89
CA ASN A 427 -17.32 -11.61 -14.06
C ASN A 427 -17.33 -10.19 -13.47
N VAL A 428 -18.52 -9.59 -13.36
CA VAL A 428 -18.75 -8.29 -12.71
C VAL A 428 -19.75 -8.46 -11.56
N SER A 429 -19.26 -8.45 -10.32
CA SER A 429 -20.04 -8.59 -9.08
C SER A 429 -20.05 -7.28 -8.29
N LEU A 430 -21.22 -6.68 -8.10
CA LEU A 430 -21.42 -5.39 -7.42
C LEU A 430 -22.54 -5.49 -6.38
N GLY A 431 -22.18 -5.82 -5.13
CA GLY A 431 -23.13 -5.93 -4.04
C GLY A 431 -22.62 -6.74 -2.84
N ASN A 432 -23.42 -6.76 -1.76
CA ASN A 432 -23.17 -7.67 -0.65
C ASN A 432 -23.48 -9.11 -1.12
N GLN A 433 -22.47 -9.99 -1.03
CA GLN A 433 -22.56 -11.41 -1.41
C GLN A 433 -23.05 -11.68 -2.86
N ALA A 434 -22.93 -10.74 -3.79
CA ALA A 434 -23.17 -11.01 -5.21
C ALA A 434 -22.15 -12.03 -5.77
N LEU A 435 -22.60 -13.02 -6.55
CA LEU A 435 -21.78 -14.14 -7.05
C LEU A 435 -20.97 -14.88 -5.96
N ASN A 436 -21.48 -14.97 -4.72
CA ASN A 436 -20.70 -15.48 -3.58
C ASN A 436 -20.16 -16.91 -3.78
N SER A 437 -20.96 -17.79 -4.38
CA SER A 437 -20.64 -19.22 -4.55
C SER A 437 -19.91 -19.55 -5.85
N ASN A 438 -19.74 -18.59 -6.77
CA ASN A 438 -19.13 -18.85 -8.07
C ASN A 438 -17.68 -19.33 -7.88
N SER A 439 -17.34 -20.45 -8.52
CA SER A 439 -16.03 -21.11 -8.44
C SER A 439 -15.24 -21.07 -9.74
N SER A 440 -15.94 -21.13 -10.88
CA SER A 440 -15.36 -21.26 -12.24
C SER A 440 -16.23 -20.66 -13.35
N GLY A 441 -17.46 -20.24 -13.04
CA GLY A 441 -18.35 -19.52 -13.96
C GLY A 441 -17.74 -18.20 -14.37
N SER A 442 -18.00 -17.80 -15.60
CA SER A 442 -17.35 -16.67 -16.28
C SER A 442 -18.38 -15.82 -17.01
N ASP A 443 -18.02 -14.57 -17.33
CA ASP A 443 -18.85 -13.65 -18.12
C ASP A 443 -20.19 -13.27 -17.46
N ASN A 444 -20.36 -13.53 -16.16
CA ASN A 444 -21.57 -13.19 -15.41
C ASN A 444 -21.55 -11.75 -14.87
N ILE A 445 -22.68 -11.05 -14.96
CA ILE A 445 -22.91 -9.73 -14.36
C ILE A 445 -23.92 -9.89 -13.21
N ALA A 446 -23.55 -9.51 -11.98
CA ALA A 446 -24.40 -9.58 -10.80
C ALA A 446 -24.35 -8.25 -10.02
N ILE A 447 -25.46 -7.51 -10.01
CA ILE A 447 -25.55 -6.16 -9.42
C ILE A 447 -26.76 -6.10 -8.49
N GLY A 448 -26.52 -6.10 -7.18
CA GLY A 448 -27.54 -6.22 -6.14
C GLY A 448 -27.04 -7.04 -4.95
N SER A 449 -27.77 -7.05 -3.83
CA SER A 449 -27.47 -8.00 -2.75
C SER A 449 -27.90 -9.39 -3.18
N PHE A 450 -27.08 -10.42 -2.90
CA PHE A 450 -27.37 -11.83 -3.22
C PHE A 450 -27.71 -12.13 -4.71
N ALA A 451 -27.36 -11.24 -5.63
CA ALA A 451 -27.51 -11.48 -7.07
C ALA A 451 -26.57 -12.63 -7.50
N LEU A 452 -27.11 -13.64 -8.21
CA LEU A 452 -26.38 -14.87 -8.60
C LEU A 452 -25.65 -15.56 -7.42
N TYR A 453 -26.24 -15.55 -6.22
CA TYR A 453 -25.56 -16.01 -5.00
C TYR A 453 -25.09 -17.46 -5.04
N GLU A 454 -25.92 -18.40 -5.52
CA GLU A 454 -25.61 -19.84 -5.57
C GLU A 454 -25.02 -20.31 -6.91
N ASN A 455 -24.86 -19.40 -7.88
CA ASN A 455 -24.23 -19.72 -9.16
C ASN A 455 -22.82 -20.28 -8.93
N LEU A 456 -22.59 -21.55 -9.29
CA LEU A 456 -21.34 -22.26 -9.02
C LEU A 456 -20.37 -22.22 -10.20
N ALA A 457 -20.91 -22.35 -11.41
CA ALA A 457 -20.17 -22.54 -12.65
C ALA A 457 -20.91 -22.08 -13.93
N GLY A 458 -22.07 -21.42 -13.80
CA GLY A 458 -22.84 -20.96 -14.97
C GLY A 458 -22.16 -19.76 -15.65
N THR A 459 -22.51 -19.49 -16.90
CA THR A 459 -21.91 -18.45 -17.73
C THR A 459 -22.95 -17.53 -18.37
N ASP A 460 -22.49 -16.34 -18.80
CA ASP A 460 -23.27 -15.39 -19.60
C ASP A 460 -24.56 -14.86 -18.91
N ASN A 461 -24.70 -15.01 -17.58
CA ASN A 461 -25.89 -14.59 -16.86
C ASN A 461 -25.81 -13.11 -16.44
N ILE A 462 -26.94 -12.40 -16.52
CA ILE A 462 -27.07 -10.98 -16.14
C ILE A 462 -28.17 -10.83 -15.08
N ALA A 463 -27.77 -10.54 -13.84
CA ALA A 463 -28.65 -10.32 -12.70
C ALA A 463 -28.53 -8.87 -12.20
N LEU A 464 -29.61 -8.09 -12.29
CA LEU A 464 -29.71 -6.72 -11.79
C LEU A 464 -30.90 -6.60 -10.85
N GLY A 465 -30.64 -6.72 -9.55
CA GLY A 465 -31.66 -6.70 -8.52
C GLY A 465 -31.23 -7.44 -7.26
N ASP A 466 -31.84 -7.08 -6.14
CA ASP A 466 -31.74 -7.83 -4.90
C ASP A 466 -32.36 -9.23 -5.09
N TYR A 467 -31.62 -10.29 -4.77
CA TYR A 467 -31.97 -11.70 -5.04
C TYR A 467 -32.28 -12.07 -6.51
N ALA A 468 -31.80 -11.30 -7.49
CA ALA A 468 -31.92 -11.69 -8.91
C ALA A 468 -31.06 -12.92 -9.23
N LEU A 469 -31.64 -13.94 -9.88
CA LEU A 469 -31.01 -15.23 -10.22
C LEU A 469 -30.35 -15.94 -9.01
N TYR A 470 -30.90 -15.79 -7.81
CA TYR A 470 -30.30 -16.27 -6.56
C TYR A 470 -29.82 -17.73 -6.63
N SER A 471 -30.69 -18.67 -7.03
CA SER A 471 -30.42 -20.11 -7.09
C SER A 471 -29.80 -20.58 -8.43
N SER A 472 -29.31 -19.68 -9.29
CA SER A 472 -29.16 -20.01 -10.72
C SER A 472 -27.84 -20.65 -11.13
N LEU A 473 -27.88 -21.88 -11.64
CA LEU A 473 -26.72 -22.63 -12.17
C LEU A 473 -26.71 -22.75 -13.70
N GLY A 474 -27.80 -22.37 -14.38
CA GLY A 474 -27.91 -22.36 -15.85
C GLY A 474 -27.15 -21.20 -16.52
N ASN A 475 -27.29 -21.09 -17.84
CA ASN A 475 -26.52 -20.17 -18.69
C ASN A 475 -27.42 -19.21 -19.49
N TYR A 476 -26.84 -18.07 -19.90
CA TYR A 476 -27.49 -17.06 -20.77
C TYR A 476 -28.79 -16.44 -20.21
N ASN A 477 -29.00 -16.45 -18.90
CA ASN A 477 -30.22 -15.93 -18.29
C ASN A 477 -30.10 -14.46 -17.90
N ILE A 478 -31.15 -13.66 -18.12
CA ILE A 478 -31.19 -12.22 -17.83
C ILE A 478 -32.36 -11.92 -16.88
N GLY A 479 -32.05 -11.55 -15.62
CA GLY A 479 -33.04 -11.14 -14.62
C GLY A 479 -32.82 -9.70 -14.14
N LEU A 480 -33.73 -8.81 -14.50
CA LEU A 480 -33.73 -7.39 -14.14
C LEU A 480 -34.95 -7.12 -13.23
N GLY A 481 -34.75 -7.14 -11.92
CA GLY A 481 -35.80 -7.00 -10.92
C GLY A 481 -35.49 -7.70 -9.61
N ASN A 482 -36.18 -7.31 -8.54
CA ASN A 482 -36.06 -7.99 -7.24
C ASN A 482 -36.73 -9.37 -7.31
N TYR A 483 -36.00 -10.43 -6.92
CA TYR A 483 -36.41 -11.83 -7.10
C TYR A 483 -36.77 -12.24 -8.55
N ALA A 484 -36.17 -11.59 -9.56
CA ALA A 484 -36.26 -12.01 -10.96
C ALA A 484 -35.50 -13.35 -11.16
N LEU A 485 -36.13 -14.35 -11.78
CA LEU A 485 -35.57 -15.71 -11.99
C LEU A 485 -34.98 -16.36 -10.71
N TYR A 486 -35.60 -16.14 -9.56
CA TYR A 486 -35.07 -16.50 -8.25
C TYR A 486 -34.58 -17.96 -8.14
N ASP A 487 -35.42 -18.94 -8.50
CA ASP A 487 -35.14 -20.38 -8.32
C ASP A 487 -34.50 -21.08 -9.54
N ASN A 488 -33.85 -20.35 -10.46
CA ASN A 488 -33.41 -20.81 -11.79
C ASN A 488 -32.25 -21.82 -11.85
N GLN A 489 -32.41 -22.97 -11.19
CA GLN A 489 -31.41 -24.03 -11.03
C GLN A 489 -30.75 -24.44 -12.35
N TYR A 490 -31.52 -24.82 -13.38
CA TYR A 490 -30.99 -25.39 -14.63
C TYR A 490 -31.49 -24.70 -15.91
N GLY A 491 -32.50 -23.82 -15.84
CA GLY A 491 -33.09 -23.20 -17.02
C GLY A 491 -32.12 -22.27 -17.76
N GLU A 492 -32.13 -22.29 -19.08
CA GLU A 492 -31.25 -21.48 -19.93
C GLU A 492 -32.01 -20.50 -20.84
N ASN A 493 -31.32 -19.42 -21.25
CA ASN A 493 -31.82 -18.43 -22.21
C ASN A 493 -33.11 -17.70 -21.77
N ASN A 494 -33.39 -17.62 -20.46
CA ASN A 494 -34.59 -16.97 -19.94
C ASN A 494 -34.39 -15.46 -19.75
N ILE A 495 -35.42 -14.67 -20.03
CA ILE A 495 -35.43 -13.20 -19.89
C ILE A 495 -36.55 -12.81 -18.92
N SER A 496 -36.21 -12.09 -17.85
CA SER A 496 -37.06 -11.84 -16.68
C SER A 496 -36.94 -10.37 -16.26
N PHE A 497 -37.85 -9.52 -16.72
CA PHE A 497 -37.85 -8.07 -16.46
C PHE A 497 -39.03 -7.68 -15.56
N GLY A 498 -38.82 -7.66 -14.25
CA GLY A 498 -39.83 -7.27 -13.27
C GLY A 498 -39.78 -8.09 -12.00
N THR A 499 -40.28 -7.52 -10.90
CA THR A 499 -40.32 -8.15 -9.58
C THR A 499 -41.08 -9.48 -9.63
N PHE A 500 -40.49 -10.53 -9.07
CA PHE A 500 -41.02 -11.91 -9.09
C PHE A 500 -41.37 -12.49 -10.48
N SER A 501 -40.86 -11.90 -11.57
CA SER A 501 -41.02 -12.52 -12.90
C SER A 501 -40.21 -13.82 -12.97
N LEU A 502 -40.80 -14.88 -13.55
CA LEU A 502 -40.19 -16.23 -13.65
C LEU A 502 -39.67 -16.79 -12.32
N TYR A 503 -40.26 -16.40 -11.18
CA TYR A 503 -39.73 -16.67 -9.83
C TYR A 503 -39.37 -18.14 -9.57
N ASN A 504 -40.31 -19.06 -9.82
CA ASN A 504 -40.16 -20.50 -9.52
C ASN A 504 -39.51 -21.30 -10.68
N ASN A 505 -38.99 -20.66 -11.74
CA ASN A 505 -38.43 -21.37 -12.88
C ASN A 505 -37.28 -22.24 -12.40
N THR A 506 -37.31 -23.56 -12.61
CA THR A 506 -36.23 -24.46 -12.14
C THR A 506 -35.48 -25.10 -13.31
N SER A 507 -36.15 -25.35 -14.42
CA SER A 507 -35.60 -26.02 -15.61
C SER A 507 -36.38 -25.67 -16.90
N GLY A 508 -37.10 -24.54 -16.90
CA GLY A 508 -37.76 -24.02 -18.09
C GLY A 508 -36.79 -23.17 -18.90
N ASP A 509 -36.77 -23.35 -20.22
CA ASP A 509 -35.85 -22.70 -21.14
C ASP A 509 -36.54 -21.71 -22.09
N ASN A 510 -35.81 -20.70 -22.55
CA ASN A 510 -36.23 -19.74 -23.58
C ASN A 510 -37.52 -18.96 -23.21
N ASN A 511 -37.82 -18.78 -21.92
CA ASN A 511 -39.01 -18.04 -21.50
C ASN A 511 -38.72 -16.54 -21.40
N ILE A 512 -39.68 -15.72 -21.84
CA ILE A 512 -39.64 -14.25 -21.73
C ILE A 512 -40.77 -13.83 -20.79
N GLY A 513 -40.43 -13.42 -19.56
CA GLY A 513 -41.34 -12.84 -18.59
C GLY A 513 -41.04 -11.36 -18.35
N ILE A 514 -41.94 -10.47 -18.74
CA ILE A 514 -41.81 -9.01 -18.56
C ILE A 514 -43.03 -8.53 -17.78
N GLY A 515 -42.83 -7.79 -16.69
CA GLY A 515 -43.87 -7.35 -15.77
C GLY A 515 -43.90 -8.13 -14.46
N GLU A 516 -44.51 -7.55 -13.44
CA GLU A 516 -44.58 -8.13 -12.09
C GLU A 516 -45.36 -9.46 -12.09
N SER A 517 -44.79 -10.47 -11.42
CA SER A 517 -45.35 -11.83 -11.30
C SER A 517 -45.70 -12.53 -12.63
N SER A 518 -45.14 -12.04 -13.74
CA SER A 518 -45.21 -12.69 -15.06
C SER A 518 -44.54 -14.07 -14.99
N LEU A 519 -45.25 -15.14 -15.40
CA LEU A 519 -44.76 -16.53 -15.34
C LEU A 519 -44.32 -17.00 -13.93
N TYR A 520 -44.94 -16.48 -12.86
CA TYR A 520 -44.50 -16.67 -11.47
C TYR A 520 -44.24 -18.14 -11.08
N THR A 521 -45.16 -19.08 -11.34
CA THR A 521 -45.00 -20.51 -10.99
C THR A 521 -44.39 -21.38 -12.09
N ASN A 522 -43.86 -20.82 -13.18
CA ASN A 522 -43.25 -21.63 -14.24
C ASN A 522 -42.16 -22.50 -13.61
N THR A 523 -42.09 -23.81 -13.90
CA THR A 523 -41.05 -24.69 -13.35
C THR A 523 -40.22 -25.31 -14.47
N SER A 524 -40.87 -25.93 -15.46
CA SER A 524 -40.24 -26.53 -16.64
C SER A 524 -40.98 -26.26 -17.96
N GLY A 525 -41.91 -25.31 -17.98
CA GLY A 525 -42.52 -24.80 -19.20
C GLY A 525 -41.51 -24.01 -20.03
N ASN A 526 -41.51 -24.21 -21.35
CA ASN A 526 -40.49 -23.67 -22.27
C ASN A 526 -41.09 -22.76 -23.34
N ASN A 527 -40.28 -21.83 -23.84
CA ASN A 527 -40.62 -20.94 -24.96
C ASN A 527 -41.89 -20.09 -24.72
N ASN A 528 -42.24 -19.79 -23.47
CA ASN A 528 -43.41 -18.96 -23.15
C ASN A 528 -43.05 -17.47 -23.20
N ILE A 529 -43.94 -16.64 -23.75
CA ILE A 529 -43.81 -15.18 -23.79
C ILE A 529 -44.94 -14.56 -22.96
N SER A 530 -44.57 -13.75 -21.99
CA SER A 530 -45.48 -13.12 -21.03
C SER A 530 -45.09 -11.66 -20.84
N MET A 531 -46.00 -10.73 -21.14
CA MET A 531 -45.72 -9.29 -21.14
C MET A 531 -46.85 -8.50 -20.46
N GLY A 532 -46.66 -8.19 -19.18
CA GLY A 532 -47.53 -7.40 -18.31
C GLY A 532 -47.81 -8.09 -16.97
N TYR A 533 -48.77 -7.58 -16.20
CA TYR A 533 -49.00 -8.01 -14.81
C TYR A 533 -49.66 -9.38 -14.71
N SER A 534 -49.06 -10.30 -13.94
CA SER A 534 -49.60 -11.63 -13.59
C SER A 534 -50.11 -12.48 -14.76
N ASN A 535 -49.57 -12.26 -15.97
CA ASN A 535 -49.82 -13.14 -17.12
C ASN A 535 -49.09 -14.48 -16.91
N LEU A 536 -49.72 -15.58 -17.34
CA LEU A 536 -49.18 -16.95 -17.22
C LEU A 536 -48.74 -17.31 -15.78
N PHE A 537 -49.32 -16.66 -14.76
CA PHE A 537 -48.89 -16.72 -13.35
C PHE A 537 -48.79 -18.17 -12.84
N TYR A 538 -49.77 -19.01 -13.17
CA TYR A 538 -49.88 -20.39 -12.71
C TYR A 538 -49.34 -21.44 -13.70
N ASN A 539 -48.74 -21.02 -14.84
CA ASN A 539 -48.10 -21.96 -15.76
C ASN A 539 -47.02 -22.70 -14.99
N GLN A 540 -46.88 -24.00 -15.20
CA GLN A 540 -45.85 -24.84 -14.55
C GLN A 540 -45.03 -25.55 -15.62
N THR A 541 -45.72 -26.26 -16.52
CA THR A 541 -45.10 -27.10 -17.55
C THR A 541 -45.64 -26.84 -18.97
N GLY A 542 -46.51 -25.85 -19.15
CA GLY A 542 -47.05 -25.47 -20.45
C GLY A 542 -46.01 -24.73 -21.30
N ASN A 543 -46.07 -24.92 -22.62
CA ASN A 543 -45.04 -24.49 -23.56
C ASN A 543 -45.62 -23.65 -24.71
N TYR A 544 -44.80 -22.76 -25.28
CA TYR A 544 -45.14 -21.94 -26.45
C TYR A 544 -46.40 -21.07 -26.27
N ASN A 545 -46.74 -20.69 -25.03
CA ASN A 545 -47.86 -19.80 -24.76
C ASN A 545 -47.43 -18.34 -24.90
N VAL A 546 -48.32 -17.47 -25.39
CA VAL A 546 -48.11 -16.03 -25.54
C VAL A 546 -49.20 -15.27 -24.79
N ALA A 547 -48.84 -14.46 -23.81
CA ALA A 547 -49.75 -13.65 -23.00
C ALA A 547 -49.30 -12.19 -22.94
N VAL A 548 -50.18 -11.25 -23.30
CA VAL A 548 -49.87 -9.80 -23.28
C VAL A 548 -51.01 -9.00 -22.66
N GLY A 549 -50.71 -8.11 -21.71
CA GLY A 549 -51.70 -7.30 -20.98
C GLY A 549 -51.76 -7.69 -19.51
N GLU A 550 -52.92 -8.08 -18.99
CA GLU A 550 -53.10 -8.35 -17.54
C GLU A 550 -53.88 -9.64 -17.26
N SER A 551 -53.35 -10.46 -16.34
CA SER A 551 -53.99 -11.67 -15.80
C SER A 551 -54.50 -12.65 -16.87
N ASN A 552 -53.82 -12.74 -18.02
CA ASN A 552 -54.17 -13.67 -19.08
C ASN A 552 -53.51 -15.04 -18.89
N LEU A 553 -54.22 -16.10 -19.30
CA LEU A 553 -53.83 -17.51 -19.23
C LEU A 553 -53.48 -17.97 -17.81
N ASN A 554 -54.47 -18.56 -17.14
CA ASN A 554 -54.30 -19.31 -15.90
C ASN A 554 -54.17 -20.81 -16.23
N ASN A 555 -53.23 -21.15 -17.12
CA ASN A 555 -52.94 -22.54 -17.48
C ASN A 555 -51.91 -23.14 -16.52
N THR A 556 -51.85 -24.47 -16.45
CA THR A 556 -50.80 -25.19 -15.68
C THR A 556 -49.88 -26.02 -16.56
N SER A 557 -50.43 -26.71 -17.58
CA SER A 557 -49.65 -27.50 -18.56
C SER A 557 -50.06 -27.30 -20.03
N GLY A 558 -50.88 -26.28 -20.30
CA GLY A 558 -51.49 -26.02 -21.61
C GLY A 558 -50.48 -25.46 -22.61
N ASN A 559 -50.62 -25.76 -23.90
CA ASN A 559 -49.60 -25.43 -24.90
C ASN A 559 -50.18 -24.62 -26.07
N TYR A 560 -49.33 -23.80 -26.69
CA TYR A 560 -49.66 -23.01 -27.90
C TYR A 560 -50.89 -22.09 -27.74
N ASN A 561 -51.20 -21.62 -26.53
CA ASN A 561 -52.28 -20.67 -26.31
C ASN A 561 -51.79 -19.23 -26.53
N ILE A 562 -52.61 -18.39 -27.16
CA ILE A 562 -52.33 -16.98 -27.43
C ILE A 562 -53.41 -16.14 -26.76
N ALA A 563 -53.03 -15.20 -25.89
CA ALA A 563 -53.96 -14.31 -25.20
C ALA A 563 -53.46 -12.86 -25.16
N LEU A 564 -54.26 -11.91 -25.63
CA LEU A 564 -53.92 -10.48 -25.58
C LEU A 564 -55.11 -9.67 -25.05
N GLY A 565 -54.87 -8.90 -23.97
CA GLY A 565 -55.84 -8.02 -23.34
C GLY A 565 -55.95 -8.24 -21.83
N TYR A 566 -57.15 -8.46 -21.30
CA TYR A 566 -57.42 -8.56 -19.86
C TYR A 566 -58.23 -9.81 -19.52
N ARG A 567 -57.75 -10.61 -18.55
CA ARG A 567 -58.43 -11.78 -17.97
C ARG A 567 -58.94 -12.81 -18.98
N ASN A 568 -58.27 -12.97 -20.11
CA ASN A 568 -58.58 -14.04 -21.05
C ASN A 568 -58.09 -15.40 -20.50
N GLY A 569 -58.93 -16.43 -20.54
CA GLY A 569 -58.53 -17.79 -20.18
C GLY A 569 -58.14 -18.01 -18.70
N THR A 570 -58.80 -17.34 -17.76
CA THR A 570 -58.43 -17.40 -16.32
C THR A 570 -58.79 -18.70 -15.59
N GLN A 571 -59.28 -19.73 -16.29
CA GLN A 571 -59.50 -21.08 -15.73
C GLN A 571 -58.95 -22.22 -16.61
N ILE A 572 -58.13 -21.95 -17.64
CA ILE A 572 -57.65 -22.93 -18.66
C ILE A 572 -56.77 -24.03 -18.04
N GLY A 573 -57.41 -24.93 -17.30
CA GLY A 573 -56.75 -25.98 -16.54
C GLY A 573 -55.94 -26.91 -17.41
N GLY A 574 -54.83 -27.40 -16.86
CA GLY A 574 -54.10 -28.55 -17.40
C GLY A 574 -53.89 -28.50 -18.91
N SER A 575 -54.69 -29.30 -19.64
CA SER A 575 -54.51 -29.60 -21.06
C SER A 575 -55.04 -28.57 -22.07
N GLY A 576 -55.76 -27.51 -21.65
CA GLY A 576 -56.31 -26.52 -22.60
C GLY A 576 -55.23 -25.90 -23.50
N SER A 577 -55.35 -26.12 -24.82
CA SER A 577 -54.25 -25.91 -25.79
C SER A 577 -54.72 -25.43 -27.17
N ASN A 578 -53.84 -24.72 -27.88
CA ASN A 578 -54.09 -24.13 -29.21
C ASN A 578 -55.24 -23.11 -29.24
N ASN A 579 -55.57 -22.47 -28.12
CA ASN A 579 -56.65 -21.47 -28.06
C ASN A 579 -56.12 -20.04 -28.32
N ILE A 580 -56.87 -19.24 -29.07
CA ILE A 580 -56.56 -17.83 -29.37
C ILE A 580 -57.62 -16.93 -28.72
N MET A 581 -57.19 -15.95 -27.93
CA MET A 581 -58.05 -15.01 -27.20
C MET A 581 -57.57 -13.56 -27.38
N LEU A 582 -58.35 -12.70 -28.03
CA LEU A 582 -58.01 -11.27 -28.18
C LEU A 582 -59.14 -10.41 -27.62
N GLY A 583 -58.90 -9.68 -26.52
CA GLY A 583 -59.83 -8.72 -25.93
C GLY A 583 -60.02 -8.87 -24.42
N TYR A 584 -61.27 -8.90 -23.96
CA TYR A 584 -61.64 -8.86 -22.54
C TYR A 584 -62.47 -10.09 -22.14
N GLU A 585 -61.98 -10.84 -21.14
CA GLU A 585 -62.66 -11.98 -20.51
C GLU A 585 -63.20 -13.04 -21.50
N ASN A 586 -62.44 -13.34 -22.55
CA ASN A 586 -62.75 -14.43 -23.48
C ASN A 586 -62.32 -15.79 -22.92
N LEU A 587 -63.06 -16.86 -23.22
CA LEU A 587 -62.77 -18.25 -22.78
C LEU A 587 -62.54 -18.38 -21.26
N ILE A 588 -63.20 -17.55 -20.44
CA ILE A 588 -62.84 -17.37 -19.02
C ILE A 588 -63.03 -18.64 -18.17
N ASN A 589 -64.04 -19.46 -18.50
CA ASN A 589 -64.39 -20.72 -17.81
C ASN A 589 -63.88 -21.98 -18.56
N ASN A 590 -63.05 -21.82 -19.59
CA ASN A 590 -62.48 -22.97 -20.32
C ASN A 590 -61.54 -23.74 -19.39
N THR A 591 -61.68 -25.07 -19.36
CA THR A 591 -60.91 -25.97 -18.48
C THR A 591 -60.14 -27.04 -19.24
N THR A 592 -60.60 -27.48 -20.41
CA THR A 592 -59.86 -28.43 -21.28
C THR A 592 -60.10 -28.24 -22.78
N GLY A 593 -60.91 -27.24 -23.18
CA GLY A 593 -61.25 -27.02 -24.59
C GLY A 593 -60.02 -26.61 -25.41
N THR A 594 -60.00 -27.01 -26.68
CA THR A 594 -58.83 -26.83 -27.57
C THR A 594 -59.22 -26.26 -28.92
N ASN A 595 -58.25 -25.61 -29.59
CA ASN A 595 -58.40 -25.07 -30.94
C ASN A 595 -59.50 -23.99 -31.07
N ASN A 596 -59.90 -23.34 -29.97
CA ASN A 596 -60.92 -22.30 -30.00
C ASN A 596 -60.32 -20.92 -30.32
N ILE A 597 -61.04 -20.11 -31.08
CA ILE A 597 -60.70 -18.72 -31.39
C ILE A 597 -61.80 -17.84 -30.79
N ALA A 598 -61.46 -16.94 -29.87
CA ALA A 598 -62.40 -16.07 -29.16
C ALA A 598 -61.93 -14.60 -29.21
N LEU A 599 -62.71 -13.74 -29.87
CA LEU A 599 -62.26 -12.41 -30.27
C LEU A 599 -63.31 -11.36 -29.89
N GLY A 600 -62.95 -10.44 -28.99
CA GLY A 600 -63.78 -9.33 -28.54
C GLY A 600 -64.03 -9.30 -27.03
N LEU A 601 -65.30 -9.16 -26.66
CA LEU A 601 -65.77 -9.08 -25.28
C LEU A 601 -66.65 -10.31 -24.99
N HIS A 602 -66.27 -11.08 -23.97
CA HIS A 602 -67.04 -12.24 -23.50
C HIS A 602 -67.37 -13.26 -24.61
N SER A 603 -66.49 -13.42 -25.60
CA SER A 603 -66.65 -14.48 -26.59
C SER A 603 -66.25 -15.83 -25.99
N LEU A 604 -67.07 -16.86 -26.23
CA LEU A 604 -66.91 -18.21 -25.66
C LEU A 604 -66.76 -18.19 -24.12
N TYR A 605 -67.44 -17.27 -23.42
CA TYR A 605 -67.27 -17.02 -21.99
C TYR A 605 -67.48 -18.27 -21.11
N GLU A 606 -68.65 -18.92 -21.21
CA GLU A 606 -69.01 -20.14 -20.46
C GLU A 606 -68.46 -21.43 -21.08
N ASN A 607 -67.63 -21.36 -22.12
CA ASN A 607 -67.08 -22.55 -22.74
C ASN A 607 -66.15 -23.28 -21.77
N THR A 608 -66.43 -24.54 -21.45
CA THR A 608 -65.64 -25.33 -20.48
C THR A 608 -64.78 -26.38 -21.18
N ILE A 609 -65.36 -27.17 -22.08
CA ILE A 609 -64.69 -28.29 -22.77
C ILE A 609 -64.88 -28.28 -24.29
N GLY A 610 -65.74 -27.41 -24.83
CA GLY A 610 -66.00 -27.34 -26.26
C GLY A 610 -64.73 -27.00 -27.06
N THR A 611 -64.63 -27.54 -28.28
CA THR A 611 -63.42 -27.50 -29.11
C THR A 611 -63.69 -26.96 -30.50
N SER A 612 -62.65 -26.42 -31.14
CA SER A 612 -62.66 -25.95 -32.53
C SER A 612 -63.72 -24.87 -32.84
N ASN A 613 -64.16 -24.10 -31.84
CA ASN A 613 -65.15 -23.05 -32.03
C ASN A 613 -64.49 -21.71 -32.41
N ILE A 614 -65.15 -20.92 -33.25
CA ILE A 614 -64.74 -19.57 -33.61
C ILE A 614 -65.84 -18.60 -33.15
N GLY A 615 -65.56 -17.80 -32.12
CA GLY A 615 -66.39 -16.67 -31.71
C GLY A 615 -65.69 -15.35 -31.99
N MET A 616 -66.37 -14.42 -32.66
CA MET A 616 -65.84 -13.10 -32.99
C MET A 616 -66.93 -12.02 -32.87
N GLY A 617 -66.87 -11.24 -31.80
CA GLY A 617 -67.85 -10.21 -31.46
C GLY A 617 -68.26 -10.27 -29.99
N ILE A 618 -69.03 -9.27 -29.57
CA ILE A 618 -69.55 -9.19 -28.20
C ILE A 618 -70.49 -10.38 -27.95
N ASN A 619 -70.24 -11.16 -26.90
CA ASN A 619 -71.05 -12.31 -26.49
C ASN A 619 -71.23 -13.41 -27.57
N ALA A 620 -70.34 -13.48 -28.58
CA ALA A 620 -70.38 -14.55 -29.59
C ALA A 620 -70.08 -15.91 -28.94
N LEU A 621 -71.02 -16.87 -29.06
CA LEU A 621 -70.98 -18.17 -28.37
C LEU A 621 -70.88 -18.07 -26.82
N TYR A 622 -71.45 -17.03 -26.19
CA TYR A 622 -71.31 -16.78 -24.74
C TYR A 622 -71.60 -18.03 -23.87
N ASN A 623 -72.73 -18.72 -24.07
CA ASN A 623 -73.16 -19.83 -23.21
C ASN A 623 -72.58 -21.21 -23.59
N ASN A 624 -71.59 -21.28 -24.50
CA ASN A 624 -71.19 -22.51 -25.21
C ASN A 624 -70.33 -23.49 -24.38
N THR A 625 -70.89 -24.06 -23.32
CA THR A 625 -70.20 -24.99 -22.39
C THR A 625 -69.48 -26.14 -23.10
N THR A 626 -70.17 -26.94 -23.90
CA THR A 626 -69.62 -28.18 -24.49
C THR A 626 -69.72 -28.26 -26.01
N GLY A 627 -70.44 -27.34 -26.66
CA GLY A 627 -70.61 -27.32 -28.12
C GLY A 627 -69.29 -27.20 -28.89
N ASN A 628 -69.22 -27.85 -30.05
CA ASN A 628 -67.99 -28.02 -30.84
C ASN A 628 -68.15 -27.54 -32.28
N MET A 629 -67.05 -27.10 -32.89
CA MET A 629 -66.98 -26.76 -34.32
C MET A 629 -68.01 -25.71 -34.77
N ASN A 630 -68.42 -24.81 -33.86
CA ASN A 630 -69.34 -23.72 -34.17
C ASN A 630 -68.59 -22.46 -34.63
N VAL A 631 -69.21 -21.67 -35.52
CA VAL A 631 -68.69 -20.37 -35.99
C VAL A 631 -69.73 -19.30 -35.71
N ALA A 632 -69.37 -18.26 -34.97
CA ALA A 632 -70.22 -17.16 -34.57
C ALA A 632 -69.52 -15.82 -34.81
N LEU A 633 -69.98 -15.07 -35.82
CA LEU A 633 -69.45 -13.74 -36.16
C LEU A 633 -70.51 -12.65 -35.91
N SER A 634 -70.07 -11.54 -35.31
CA SER A 634 -70.87 -10.41 -34.81
C SER A 634 -71.56 -10.63 -33.45
N ASN A 635 -72.12 -9.54 -32.90
CA ASN A 635 -72.66 -9.47 -31.55
C ASN A 635 -73.86 -10.43 -31.36
N GLY A 636 -73.78 -11.28 -30.34
CA GLY A 636 -74.83 -12.22 -29.96
C GLY A 636 -75.07 -13.39 -30.93
N ALA A 637 -74.19 -13.61 -31.91
CA ALA A 637 -74.27 -14.80 -32.76
C ALA A 637 -74.07 -16.07 -31.91
N LEU A 638 -74.98 -17.05 -32.05
CA LEU A 638 -75.06 -18.29 -31.27
C LEU A 638 -74.98 -18.06 -29.73
N LEU A 639 -75.49 -16.92 -29.24
CA LEU A 639 -75.43 -16.50 -27.83
C LEU A 639 -75.85 -17.61 -26.85
N GLY A 640 -76.98 -18.25 -27.12
CA GLY A 640 -77.60 -19.28 -26.27
C GLY A 640 -77.10 -20.70 -26.50
N ASN A 641 -76.19 -20.95 -27.45
CA ASN A 641 -75.71 -22.30 -27.74
C ASN A 641 -74.98 -22.84 -26.53
N THR A 642 -75.31 -24.05 -26.08
CA THR A 642 -74.68 -24.71 -24.92
C THR A 642 -73.93 -25.97 -25.35
N THR A 643 -74.64 -26.88 -26.04
CA THR A 643 -74.14 -28.20 -26.47
C THR A 643 -74.25 -28.41 -27.99
N GLY A 644 -74.96 -27.52 -28.71
CA GLY A 644 -75.11 -27.56 -30.16
C GLY A 644 -73.76 -27.48 -30.88
N TYR A 645 -73.65 -28.12 -32.03
CA TYR A 645 -72.38 -28.32 -32.75
C TYR A 645 -72.51 -28.18 -34.27
N HIS A 646 -71.40 -27.84 -34.93
CA HIS A 646 -71.33 -27.51 -36.37
C HIS A 646 -72.26 -26.34 -36.82
N ASN A 647 -72.67 -25.46 -35.91
CA ASN A 647 -73.52 -24.32 -36.27
C ASN A 647 -72.70 -23.14 -36.81
N VAL A 648 -73.24 -22.39 -37.77
CA VAL A 648 -72.60 -21.23 -38.39
C VAL A 648 -73.55 -20.03 -38.34
N GLY A 649 -73.35 -19.12 -37.39
CA GLY A 649 -74.12 -17.87 -37.25
C GLY A 649 -73.31 -16.64 -37.64
N LEU A 650 -73.63 -16.01 -38.77
CA LEU A 650 -72.92 -14.86 -39.33
C LEU A 650 -73.84 -13.63 -39.35
N GLY A 651 -73.83 -12.83 -38.30
CA GLY A 651 -74.68 -11.64 -38.19
C GLY A 651 -75.12 -11.34 -36.76
N TYR A 652 -75.60 -10.11 -36.52
CA TYR A 652 -76.14 -9.72 -35.22
C TYR A 652 -77.26 -10.69 -34.82
N ARG A 653 -77.12 -11.37 -33.69
CA ARG A 653 -78.06 -12.39 -33.18
C ARG A 653 -78.40 -13.56 -34.13
N ALA A 654 -77.55 -13.90 -35.10
CA ALA A 654 -77.73 -15.10 -35.91
C ALA A 654 -77.73 -16.37 -35.01
N LEU A 655 -78.79 -17.19 -35.08
CA LEU A 655 -79.02 -18.36 -34.20
C LEU A 655 -78.91 -18.07 -32.68
N ALA A 656 -79.23 -16.84 -32.23
CA ALA A 656 -78.93 -16.40 -30.86
C ALA A 656 -79.64 -17.19 -29.74
N SER A 657 -80.78 -17.82 -30.01
CA SER A 657 -81.54 -18.62 -29.04
C SER A 657 -81.44 -20.14 -29.30
N ASN A 658 -80.67 -20.57 -30.31
CA ASN A 658 -80.35 -21.99 -30.50
C ASN A 658 -79.51 -22.48 -29.31
N THR A 659 -80.03 -23.46 -28.57
CA THR A 659 -79.38 -24.01 -27.36
C THR A 659 -78.66 -25.33 -27.58
N THR A 660 -79.25 -26.24 -28.35
CA THR A 660 -78.79 -27.63 -28.54
C THR A 660 -78.83 -28.11 -29.99
N GLY A 661 -79.42 -27.32 -30.90
CA GLY A 661 -79.57 -27.65 -32.32
C GLY A 661 -78.22 -27.72 -33.03
N ILE A 662 -78.13 -28.54 -34.09
CA ILE A 662 -76.88 -28.91 -34.76
C ILE A 662 -76.90 -28.61 -36.25
N ARG A 663 -75.72 -28.33 -36.82
CA ARG A 663 -75.50 -28.16 -38.27
C ARG A 663 -76.38 -27.08 -38.92
N ASN A 664 -76.82 -26.09 -38.14
CA ASN A 664 -77.60 -24.96 -38.64
C ASN A 664 -76.67 -23.87 -39.22
N VAL A 665 -77.01 -23.32 -40.38
CA VAL A 665 -76.33 -22.18 -41.01
C VAL A 665 -77.28 -20.99 -41.02
N ALA A 666 -76.81 -19.83 -40.57
CA ALA A 666 -77.57 -18.59 -40.57
C ALA A 666 -76.66 -17.41 -40.95
N VAL A 667 -77.03 -16.66 -41.98
CA VAL A 667 -76.23 -15.54 -42.51
C VAL A 667 -77.13 -14.32 -42.66
N GLY A 668 -77.08 -13.43 -41.67
CA GLY A 668 -77.91 -12.23 -41.60
C GLY A 668 -78.24 -11.83 -40.16
N SER A 669 -78.67 -10.57 -39.98
CA SER A 669 -79.09 -10.07 -38.66
C SER A 669 -80.42 -10.71 -38.26
N GLY A 670 -80.45 -11.43 -37.13
CA GLY A 670 -81.62 -12.15 -36.62
C GLY A 670 -81.98 -13.44 -37.38
N ALA A 671 -81.17 -13.89 -38.33
CA ALA A 671 -81.41 -15.12 -39.07
C ALA A 671 -81.47 -16.32 -38.11
N GLY A 672 -82.59 -17.06 -38.12
CA GLY A 672 -82.85 -18.19 -37.24
C GLY A 672 -82.75 -17.90 -35.73
N ASP A 673 -83.00 -16.66 -35.25
CA ASP A 673 -82.78 -16.29 -33.83
C ASP A 673 -83.43 -17.30 -32.86
N GLN A 674 -84.72 -17.62 -33.04
CA GLN A 674 -85.47 -18.52 -32.15
C GLN A 674 -85.36 -20.00 -32.53
N ASN A 675 -84.37 -20.40 -33.34
CA ASN A 675 -84.27 -21.76 -33.85
C ASN A 675 -84.02 -22.80 -32.73
N ALA A 676 -84.75 -23.91 -32.79
CA ALA A 676 -84.64 -25.03 -31.86
C ALA A 676 -84.36 -26.38 -32.54
N GLY A 677 -84.22 -26.40 -33.87
CA GLY A 677 -84.03 -27.61 -34.66
C GLY A 677 -82.63 -27.75 -35.26
N ASN A 678 -82.52 -28.53 -36.34
CA ASN A 678 -81.25 -29.04 -36.83
C ASN A 678 -81.17 -29.03 -38.37
N TYR A 679 -79.97 -28.94 -38.94
CA TYR A 679 -79.70 -28.97 -40.39
C TYR A 679 -80.37 -27.83 -41.20
N ASN A 680 -80.72 -26.72 -40.56
CA ASN A 680 -81.41 -25.59 -41.20
C ASN A 680 -80.43 -24.62 -41.89
N VAL A 681 -80.91 -23.87 -42.89
CA VAL A 681 -80.17 -22.87 -43.66
C VAL A 681 -81.00 -21.59 -43.78
N TYR A 682 -80.55 -20.51 -43.14
CA TYR A 682 -81.22 -19.21 -43.09
C TYR A 682 -80.34 -18.12 -43.74
N LEU A 683 -80.84 -17.46 -44.79
CA LEU A 683 -80.06 -16.51 -45.60
C LEU A 683 -80.80 -15.17 -45.72
N GLY A 684 -80.33 -14.16 -44.99
CA GLY A 684 -80.78 -12.78 -45.05
C GLY A 684 -81.27 -12.20 -43.71
N TYR A 685 -81.77 -10.95 -43.74
CA TYR A 685 -82.26 -10.26 -42.56
C TYR A 685 -83.50 -10.98 -41.99
N GLN A 686 -83.44 -11.39 -40.73
CA GLN A 686 -84.46 -12.15 -39.98
C GLN A 686 -84.95 -13.47 -40.64
N ALA A 687 -84.23 -14.01 -41.63
CA ALA A 687 -84.64 -15.22 -42.34
C ALA A 687 -84.96 -16.38 -41.38
N GLY A 688 -86.19 -16.91 -41.46
CA GLY A 688 -86.67 -17.98 -40.59
C GLY A 688 -86.61 -17.68 -39.08
N TYR A 689 -86.79 -16.41 -38.67
CA TYR A 689 -86.62 -15.91 -37.28
C TYR A 689 -87.26 -16.77 -36.18
N SER A 690 -88.45 -17.35 -36.46
CA SER A 690 -89.22 -18.19 -35.53
C SER A 690 -89.33 -19.66 -35.94
N GLU A 691 -88.56 -20.12 -36.93
CA GLU A 691 -88.60 -21.53 -37.36
C GLU A 691 -87.86 -22.45 -36.36
N THR A 692 -88.56 -23.47 -35.89
CA THR A 692 -88.10 -24.46 -34.90
C THR A 692 -87.94 -25.88 -35.46
N GLY A 693 -88.33 -26.10 -36.71
CA GLY A 693 -88.20 -27.36 -37.45
C GLY A 693 -86.76 -27.74 -37.81
N ASN A 694 -86.63 -28.88 -38.50
CA ASN A 694 -85.36 -29.43 -38.98
C ASN A 694 -85.34 -29.43 -40.52
N TYR A 695 -84.14 -29.41 -41.11
CA TYR A 695 -83.93 -29.45 -42.56
C TYR A 695 -84.66 -28.34 -43.32
N LYS A 696 -84.70 -27.12 -42.78
CA LYS A 696 -85.39 -25.98 -43.38
C LYS A 696 -84.46 -25.10 -44.18
N LEU A 697 -84.87 -24.67 -45.36
CA LEU A 697 -84.22 -23.61 -46.13
C LEU A 697 -85.11 -22.36 -46.10
N TYR A 698 -84.52 -21.19 -45.80
CA TYR A 698 -85.13 -19.87 -45.98
C TYR A 698 -84.11 -18.91 -46.59
N ILE A 699 -84.51 -18.22 -47.66
CA ILE A 699 -83.79 -17.10 -48.26
C ILE A 699 -84.77 -15.94 -48.39
N GLU A 700 -84.59 -14.89 -47.59
CA GLU A 700 -85.53 -13.75 -47.51
C GLU A 700 -84.85 -12.48 -46.95
N SER A 701 -85.64 -11.44 -46.65
CA SER A 701 -85.15 -10.22 -45.99
C SER A 701 -86.15 -9.66 -44.97
N SER A 702 -86.89 -10.54 -44.31
CA SER A 702 -87.99 -10.24 -43.41
C SER A 702 -88.12 -11.27 -42.29
N ASN A 703 -89.16 -11.12 -41.47
CA ASN A 703 -89.66 -12.12 -40.52
C ASN A 703 -91.13 -12.46 -40.83
N LEU A 704 -91.51 -12.42 -42.10
CA LEU A 704 -92.89 -12.61 -42.55
C LEU A 704 -93.22 -14.10 -42.72
N ASP A 705 -94.51 -14.39 -42.80
CA ASP A 705 -95.03 -15.76 -42.93
C ASP A 705 -94.54 -16.42 -44.23
N ASP A 706 -94.47 -17.76 -44.23
CA ASP A 706 -93.80 -18.63 -45.21
C ASP A 706 -94.03 -18.20 -46.68
N ASP A 707 -95.26 -17.81 -47.02
CA ASP A 707 -95.70 -17.33 -48.34
C ASP A 707 -94.93 -16.09 -48.90
N ASN A 708 -94.06 -15.43 -48.11
CA ASN A 708 -93.38 -14.19 -48.47
C ASN A 708 -91.85 -14.33 -48.70
N ALA A 709 -91.27 -15.50 -48.41
CA ALA A 709 -89.84 -15.74 -48.63
C ALA A 709 -89.49 -15.84 -50.13
N LEU A 710 -88.26 -15.49 -50.51
CA LEU A 710 -87.81 -15.60 -51.91
C LEU A 710 -87.59 -17.06 -52.32
N ILE A 711 -87.07 -17.88 -51.39
CA ILE A 711 -86.99 -19.34 -51.46
C ILE A 711 -87.23 -19.87 -50.05
N TYR A 712 -88.16 -20.81 -49.89
CA TYR A 712 -88.40 -21.53 -48.62
C TYR A 712 -88.77 -22.99 -48.85
N GLY A 713 -88.65 -23.82 -47.80
CA GLY A 713 -89.19 -25.18 -47.78
C GLY A 713 -88.34 -26.19 -47.00
N GLU A 714 -88.72 -27.47 -47.11
CA GLU A 714 -87.91 -28.60 -46.63
C GLU A 714 -86.71 -28.85 -47.54
N PHE A 715 -85.61 -29.30 -46.94
CA PHE A 715 -84.27 -29.46 -47.51
C PHE A 715 -83.70 -30.86 -47.16
N ASP A 716 -84.58 -31.85 -47.08
CA ASP A 716 -84.33 -33.26 -46.73
C ASP A 716 -84.42 -34.23 -47.92
N ASN A 717 -85.01 -33.79 -49.04
CA ASN A 717 -85.18 -34.57 -50.26
C ASN A 717 -84.00 -34.34 -51.24
N ASN A 718 -83.49 -35.43 -51.85
CA ASN A 718 -82.43 -35.41 -52.88
C ASN A 718 -82.99 -35.10 -54.28
#